data_AF-A0A9D8NES0-F1
#
_entry.id   AF-A0A9D8NES0-F1
#
_cell.length_a   1.000
_cell.length_b   1.000
_cell.length_c   1.000
_cell.angle_alpha   90.00
_cell.angle_beta   90.00
_cell.angle_gamma   90.00
#
_symmetry.space_group_name_H-M   'P 1'
#
loop_
_entity.id
_entity.type
_entity.pdbx_description
1 polymer ?
#
loop_
_entity_poly.entity_id
_entity_poly.type
_entity_poly.pdbx_seq_one_letter_code
_entity_poly.pdbx_strand_id
1 'polypeptide(L)'
;MRKTIYFALAGAIALASVVACNKEGTDNPNYNKETNEVLTSFVFNVATANTPQTKMTSANTQATSSDGFRGIQDARLLSFLRSSSLADGSHIHDVTTANKQYALGHVMSPSDATTDQSKSHRVIELALPNETNTLMFYGKAPKTGENADFAQGKINYLADVTNANATDLSHYDFELNRIVDVNSSGYNDKFRQYGDLILAALNFITSAELNNENVTFESVNYPTTLKWTEFVTISDAGAITPATKDPSDGSPMCSIGEILGESLATLATINLGEVRAGSGPAISRTMGDLLVVMNNIHAYTPNTLYEAKAKALADKIKSRIESCFEGTAPTLTWKVVSDVVTATSYAGNTSDIIRIGSTGSALDEYPMIAFNLPAGCSQVTVTTTKSTDTDGRVTTPGTITWSYLANVQVFSANSTTSCYSVYYPAEICYWGNSPIRVTNENVIESEYPQGVANWDADASWTSKNWVKNAHVVSTTRSVAMQYNINYGTALLKSNVGYSAAVLQDNNHAIQVAKNPALSASDEPNAEITVTASTFKLKGILVGGVATKVGWNFLPVSGSTFAQCIYDKAIASDAIPASGQGADNYTLVWDNWNEAKRGQKQNDVYICLEFENNSGKDFWGQHNIIRNGGIFYIIGKLDPDAGRSTTDRSEGVTWPTDGLQCLPPHKTDGTTLKERRVFIQDFMTTANFKIGATSLQSAYSTVPDLRSTQISLGLSVDLKWETGLVFNNVVLGQ
;
A
#
# COMPACT_ATOMS: atom_id res chain seq x y z
N MET A 1 43.04 -23.10 24.54
CA MET A 1 43.42 -21.68 24.68
C MET A 1 42.28 -20.83 24.17
N ARG A 2 41.84 -19.78 24.89
CA ARG A 2 40.72 -18.92 24.47
C ARG A 2 41.20 -17.82 23.50
N LYS A 3 40.39 -17.50 22.50
CA LYS A 3 40.50 -16.24 21.73
C LYS A 3 39.27 -15.39 22.06
N THR A 4 39.43 -14.42 22.95
CA THR A 4 38.40 -13.41 23.22
C THR A 4 38.41 -12.39 22.10
N ILE A 5 37.30 -12.20 21.40
CA ILE A 5 37.10 -11.08 20.47
C ILE A 5 36.28 -10.04 21.20
N TYR A 6 36.85 -8.86 21.41
CA TYR A 6 36.14 -7.72 21.99
C TYR A 6 35.38 -6.98 20.89
N PHE A 7 34.08 -6.78 21.07
CA PHE A 7 33.37 -5.65 20.47
C PHE A 7 33.15 -4.58 21.54
N ALA A 8 33.39 -3.32 21.18
CA ALA A 8 33.20 -2.19 22.07
C ALA A 8 31.77 -1.64 21.92
N LEU A 9 31.01 -1.63 23.01
CA LEU A 9 29.75 -0.89 23.09
C LEU A 9 29.93 0.29 24.05
N ALA A 10 29.71 1.51 23.56
CA ALA A 10 29.89 2.73 24.34
C ALA A 10 28.61 3.07 25.13
N GLY A 11 28.50 2.53 26.35
CA GLY A 11 27.44 2.84 27.29
C GLY A 11 27.94 2.66 28.73
N ALA A 12 28.12 3.76 29.46
CA ALA A 12 28.83 3.74 30.74
C ALA A 12 27.95 3.24 31.91
N ILE A 13 28.09 1.98 32.28
CA ILE A 13 27.74 1.50 33.62
C ILE A 13 29.00 1.65 34.49
N ALA A 14 28.94 2.51 35.52
CA ALA A 14 30.11 2.88 36.31
C ALA A 14 30.55 1.75 37.26
N LEU A 15 31.86 1.49 37.32
CA LEU A 15 32.43 0.41 38.13
C LEU A 15 32.61 0.84 39.60
N ALA A 16 31.59 0.58 40.42
CA ALA A 16 31.65 0.59 41.89
C ALA A 16 30.67 -0.48 42.40
N SER A 17 30.98 -1.30 43.41
CA SER A 17 31.87 -1.09 44.56
C SER A 17 32.95 -2.18 44.73
N VAL A 18 33.81 -2.00 45.75
CA VAL A 18 34.85 -2.97 46.16
C VAL A 18 34.88 -3.04 47.69
N VAL A 19 35.22 -4.22 48.25
CA VAL A 19 35.33 -4.51 49.70
C VAL A 19 33.96 -4.66 50.39
N ALA A 20 33.67 -5.66 51.25
CA ALA A 20 34.53 -6.63 51.95
C ALA A 20 34.04 -8.10 51.86
N CYS A 21 34.94 -9.06 52.06
CA CYS A 21 34.58 -10.44 52.40
C CYS A 21 34.19 -10.57 53.89
N ASN A 22 33.08 -11.24 54.20
CA ASN A 22 33.05 -12.45 55.04
C ASN A 22 31.63 -12.86 55.46
N LYS A 23 31.11 -13.93 54.86
CA LYS A 23 30.48 -15.02 55.61
C LYS A 23 30.39 -16.30 54.78
N GLU A 24 30.52 -17.45 55.43
CA GLU A 24 30.07 -18.71 54.85
C GLU A 24 28.54 -18.71 54.78
N GLY A 25 27.99 -18.98 53.60
CA GLY A 25 26.56 -18.94 53.32
C GLY A 25 26.28 -19.17 51.84
N THR A 26 25.11 -19.72 51.52
CA THR A 26 24.68 -20.05 50.15
C THR A 26 24.16 -18.84 49.37
N ASP A 27 24.77 -17.67 49.57
CA ASP A 27 24.38 -16.42 48.93
C ASP A 27 24.97 -16.34 47.51
N ASN A 28 24.15 -15.94 46.55
CA ASN A 28 24.57 -15.72 45.17
C ASN A 28 25.31 -14.38 45.05
N PRO A 29 26.59 -14.34 44.60
CA PRO A 29 27.31 -13.07 44.41
C PRO A 29 26.69 -12.18 43.32
N ASN A 30 25.78 -12.71 42.51
CA ASN A 30 25.07 -11.98 41.46
C ASN A 30 23.78 -11.30 41.97
N TYR A 31 23.35 -11.53 43.22
CA TYR A 31 22.11 -10.97 43.76
C TYR A 31 22.36 -9.66 44.53
N ASN A 32 21.79 -8.56 44.02
CA ASN A 32 21.79 -7.27 44.68
C ASN A 32 20.57 -7.15 45.59
N LYS A 33 20.81 -7.12 46.91
CA LYS A 33 19.77 -6.98 47.95
C LYS A 33 19.19 -5.57 48.07
N GLU A 34 19.84 -4.55 47.52
CA GLU A 34 19.38 -3.15 47.56
C GLU A 34 18.37 -2.86 46.45
N THR A 35 18.61 -3.37 45.24
CA THR A 35 17.66 -3.27 44.11
C THR A 35 16.67 -4.44 44.04
N ASN A 36 16.94 -5.53 44.77
CA ASN A 36 16.23 -6.81 44.69
C ASN A 36 16.31 -7.47 43.28
N GLU A 37 17.48 -7.38 42.64
CA GLU A 37 17.72 -7.88 41.28
C GLU A 37 18.87 -8.89 41.24
N VAL A 38 18.81 -9.83 40.30
CA VAL A 38 19.81 -10.89 40.08
C VAL A 38 20.44 -10.70 38.71
N LEU A 39 21.76 -10.59 38.65
CA LEU A 39 22.51 -10.59 37.38
C LEU A 39 22.57 -12.02 36.82
N THR A 40 21.94 -12.25 35.67
CA THR A 40 21.76 -13.58 35.08
C THR A 40 22.15 -13.62 33.60
N SER A 41 22.60 -14.79 33.14
CA SER A 41 22.69 -15.12 31.73
C SER A 41 21.28 -15.34 31.17
N PHE A 42 20.70 -14.31 30.56
CA PHE A 42 19.45 -14.40 29.83
C PHE A 42 19.69 -14.96 28.43
N VAL A 43 18.87 -15.92 28.00
CA VAL A 43 18.89 -16.48 26.64
C VAL A 43 17.50 -16.43 25.99
N PHE A 44 17.49 -16.20 24.68
CA PHE A 44 16.32 -16.37 23.83
C PHE A 44 16.71 -17.10 22.54
N ASN A 45 15.73 -17.72 21.88
CA ASN A 45 15.88 -18.34 20.56
C ASN A 45 14.92 -17.69 19.56
N VAL A 46 15.38 -17.47 18.33
CA VAL A 46 14.56 -16.92 17.24
C VAL A 46 14.14 -18.05 16.31
N ALA A 47 12.88 -18.03 15.85
CA ALA A 47 12.34 -18.98 14.90
C ALA A 47 12.88 -18.75 13.47
N THR A 48 14.15 -19.11 13.22
CA THR A 48 14.75 -19.08 11.88
C THR A 48 14.17 -20.20 11.01
N ALA A 49 13.33 -19.85 10.03
CA ALA A 49 12.46 -20.80 9.33
C ALA A 49 13.19 -21.78 8.37
N ASN A 50 12.89 -23.07 8.51
CA ASN A 50 13.23 -24.09 7.52
C ASN A 50 12.11 -24.19 6.45
N THR A 51 12.24 -23.44 5.34
CA THR A 51 11.43 -23.41 4.08
C THR A 51 10.00 -22.81 4.18
N PRO A 52 9.36 -22.26 3.09
CA PRO A 52 9.81 -22.06 1.68
C PRO A 52 9.49 -20.71 0.93
N GLN A 53 10.39 -20.33 0.00
CA GLN A 53 10.25 -19.61 -1.32
C GLN A 53 9.36 -18.33 -1.51
N THR A 54 10.00 -17.14 -1.69
CA THR A 54 9.41 -15.77 -1.82
C THR A 54 10.26 -14.70 -2.57
N LYS A 55 9.71 -13.51 -2.94
CA LYS A 55 10.35 -12.21 -3.38
C LYS A 55 9.32 -11.03 -3.53
N MET A 56 9.34 -9.76 -3.05
CA MET A 56 10.27 -8.89 -2.32
C MET A 56 11.57 -9.58 -2.02
N THR A 57 12.46 -9.51 -3.02
CA THR A 57 13.65 -10.37 -3.21
C THR A 57 14.02 -11.14 -1.96
N SER A 58 13.42 -12.34 -1.83
CA SER A 58 13.48 -13.34 -0.77
C SER A 58 14.02 -12.81 0.58
N ALA A 59 15.33 -12.58 0.65
CA ALA A 59 16.10 -11.89 1.68
C ALA A 59 15.37 -10.75 2.41
N ASN A 60 14.71 -9.85 1.71
CA ASN A 60 14.05 -8.69 2.33
C ASN A 60 12.88 -9.08 3.25
N THR A 61 12.18 -10.18 2.95
CA THR A 61 11.08 -10.73 3.76
C THR A 61 11.50 -11.91 4.63
N GLN A 62 12.76 -12.39 4.52
CA GLN A 62 13.29 -13.61 5.15
C GLN A 62 12.49 -14.90 4.89
N ALA A 63 11.56 -14.90 3.94
CA ALA A 63 10.52 -15.91 3.92
C ALA A 63 10.91 -17.22 3.18
N THR A 64 12.21 -17.43 2.95
CA THR A 64 12.78 -18.69 2.42
C THR A 64 13.95 -19.19 3.29
N SER A 65 14.18 -20.50 3.32
CA SER A 65 15.37 -21.12 3.96
C SER A 65 16.70 -20.75 3.29
N SER A 66 16.66 -20.20 2.08
CA SER A 66 17.84 -19.72 1.35
C SER A 66 18.21 -18.28 1.70
N ASP A 67 17.42 -17.61 2.52
CA ASP A 67 17.64 -16.21 2.88
C ASP A 67 18.46 -16.05 4.14
N GLY A 68 19.41 -15.12 4.09
CA GLY A 68 20.05 -14.61 5.29
C GLY A 68 19.00 -13.92 6.17
N PHE A 69 18.87 -14.38 7.40
CA PHE A 69 18.20 -13.62 8.45
C PHE A 69 18.85 -12.23 8.56
N ARG A 70 18.04 -11.17 8.66
CA ARG A 70 18.46 -9.78 8.46
C ARG A 70 19.13 -9.17 9.69
N GLY A 71 19.01 -9.76 10.87
CA GLY A 71 19.40 -9.15 12.14
C GLY A 71 18.22 -8.61 12.94
N ILE A 72 18.45 -8.27 14.21
CA ILE A 72 17.48 -7.60 15.08
C ILE A 72 18.14 -6.36 15.69
N GLN A 73 17.58 -5.20 15.36
CA GLN A 73 17.88 -3.90 15.96
C GLN A 73 16.69 -3.37 16.77
N ASP A 74 16.90 -2.20 17.40
CA ASP A 74 15.94 -1.47 18.24
C ASP A 74 15.31 -2.32 19.36
N ALA A 75 15.99 -3.39 19.77
CA ALA A 75 15.43 -4.41 20.62
C ALA A 75 15.10 -3.89 22.03
N ARG A 76 13.96 -4.34 22.55
CA ARG A 76 13.46 -4.08 23.90
C ARG A 76 13.06 -5.39 24.55
N LEU A 77 13.47 -5.59 25.80
CA LEU A 77 12.94 -6.66 26.65
C LEU A 77 12.15 -6.02 27.79
N LEU A 78 11.03 -6.61 28.18
CA LEU A 78 10.23 -6.19 29.32
C LEU A 78 10.07 -7.37 30.28
N SER A 79 10.36 -7.16 31.57
CA SER A 79 10.19 -8.17 32.61
C SER A 79 8.99 -7.88 33.50
N PHE A 80 8.19 -8.92 33.73
CA PHE A 80 7.00 -8.89 34.56
C PHE A 80 7.19 -9.80 35.77
N LEU A 81 6.75 -9.32 36.93
CA LEU A 81 6.79 -10.06 38.19
C LEU A 81 5.57 -10.97 38.33
N ARG A 82 5.83 -12.13 38.93
CA ARG A 82 4.81 -13.09 39.36
C ARG A 82 3.78 -12.44 40.28
N SER A 83 2.51 -12.72 40.04
CA SER A 83 1.39 -12.17 40.81
C SER A 83 0.25 -13.19 40.92
N SER A 84 -0.87 -12.79 41.54
CA SER A 84 -2.11 -13.59 41.54
C SER A 84 -2.84 -13.63 40.19
N SER A 85 -2.51 -12.75 39.24
CA SER A 85 -3.00 -12.80 37.85
C SER A 85 -1.96 -13.36 36.87
N LEU A 86 -0.67 -13.23 37.19
CA LEU A 86 0.43 -13.72 36.37
C LEU A 86 1.20 -14.82 37.11
N ALA A 87 0.68 -16.05 37.02
CA ALA A 87 1.26 -17.22 37.69
C ALA A 87 2.52 -17.75 36.97
N ASP A 88 3.26 -18.63 37.64
CA ASP A 88 4.40 -19.33 37.02
C ASP A 88 3.95 -20.16 35.81
N GLY A 89 4.49 -19.86 34.63
CA GLY A 89 4.05 -20.45 33.35
C GLY A 89 3.04 -19.61 32.55
N SER A 90 2.56 -18.49 33.09
CA SER A 90 1.71 -17.54 32.36
C SER A 90 2.51 -16.66 31.39
N HIS A 91 1.83 -16.16 30.37
CA HIS A 91 2.29 -15.11 29.46
C HIS A 91 1.34 -13.90 29.54
N ILE A 92 1.72 -12.75 28.98
CA ILE A 92 0.93 -11.52 29.09
C ILE A 92 -0.29 -11.59 28.17
N HIS A 93 -1.48 -11.45 28.76
CA HIS A 93 -2.76 -11.49 28.03
C HIS A 93 -3.75 -10.43 28.54
N ASP A 94 -3.63 -9.99 29.80
CA ASP A 94 -4.47 -9.00 30.49
C ASP A 94 -3.66 -7.85 31.15
N VAL A 95 -2.46 -8.14 31.66
CA VAL A 95 -1.58 -7.16 32.35
C VAL A 95 -1.12 -6.04 31.41
N THR A 96 -1.25 -4.79 31.84
CA THR A 96 -0.93 -3.59 31.03
C THR A 96 0.44 -2.97 31.29
N THR A 97 1.16 -3.37 32.34
CA THR A 97 2.37 -2.66 32.78
C THR A 97 3.46 -3.63 33.24
N ALA A 98 4.65 -3.50 32.66
CA ALA A 98 5.85 -4.24 33.06
C ALA A 98 6.49 -3.65 34.32
N ASN A 99 7.38 -4.42 34.95
CA ASN A 99 8.11 -3.96 36.13
C ASN A 99 9.45 -3.30 35.76
N LYS A 100 10.05 -3.66 34.63
CA LYS A 100 11.30 -3.07 34.10
C LYS A 100 11.43 -3.28 32.60
N GLN A 101 11.97 -2.29 31.89
CA GLN A 101 12.36 -2.34 30.47
C GLN A 101 13.89 -2.40 30.36
N TYR A 102 14.41 -3.17 29.39
CA TYR A 102 15.82 -3.19 28.99
C TYR A 102 15.91 -2.73 27.54
N ALA A 103 16.62 -1.62 27.29
CA ALA A 103 16.95 -1.19 25.94
C ALA A 103 18.19 -1.97 25.47
N LEU A 104 17.97 -3.02 24.68
CA LEU A 104 19.03 -3.91 24.21
C LEU A 104 19.69 -3.42 22.92
N GLY A 105 18.98 -2.62 22.12
CA GLY A 105 19.52 -2.02 20.88
C GLY A 105 19.74 -3.07 19.79
N HIS A 106 20.98 -3.22 19.32
CA HIS A 106 21.33 -4.21 18.30
C HIS A 106 21.77 -5.53 18.95
N VAL A 107 20.98 -6.59 18.78
CA VAL A 107 21.18 -7.89 19.48
C VAL A 107 21.53 -9.05 18.55
N MET A 108 21.30 -8.91 17.25
CA MET A 108 21.75 -9.86 16.24
C MET A 108 22.08 -9.14 14.93
N SER A 109 23.24 -9.41 14.35
CA SER A 109 23.61 -8.95 13.01
C SER A 109 23.23 -10.00 11.95
N PRO A 110 23.05 -9.64 10.67
CA PRO A 110 22.75 -10.61 9.62
C PRO A 110 23.86 -11.67 9.43
N SER A 111 25.11 -11.34 9.77
CA SER A 111 26.24 -12.28 9.80
C SER A 111 26.11 -13.38 10.86
N ASP A 112 25.32 -13.15 11.90
CA ASP A 112 25.38 -13.94 13.13
C ASP A 112 24.40 -15.12 13.06
N ALA A 113 23.51 -15.13 12.06
CA ALA A 113 22.69 -16.25 11.66
C ALA A 113 23.20 -16.82 10.32
N THR A 114 24.40 -17.43 10.37
CA THR A 114 24.84 -18.36 9.33
C THR A 114 23.82 -19.49 9.12
N THR A 115 23.89 -20.24 8.02
CA THR A 115 23.05 -21.42 7.69
C THR A 115 23.27 -22.63 8.62
N ASP A 116 23.67 -22.38 9.85
CA ASP A 116 24.07 -23.30 10.91
C ASP A 116 23.05 -23.14 12.04
N GLN A 117 22.20 -24.16 12.21
CA GLN A 117 21.07 -24.13 13.14
C GLN A 117 21.52 -24.15 14.63
N SER A 118 22.82 -24.16 14.91
CA SER A 118 23.41 -24.02 16.26
C SER A 118 23.67 -22.57 16.70
N LYS A 119 23.06 -21.57 16.02
CA LYS A 119 23.23 -20.14 16.33
C LYS A 119 21.93 -19.32 16.27
N SER A 120 20.77 -19.97 16.40
CA SER A 120 19.47 -19.27 16.45
C SER A 120 19.18 -18.58 17.80
N HIS A 121 20.01 -18.82 18.82
CA HIS A 121 19.91 -18.26 20.16
C HIS A 121 20.98 -17.20 20.47
N ARG A 122 20.70 -16.27 21.41
CA ARG A 122 21.70 -15.32 21.95
C ARG A 122 21.65 -15.29 23.46
N VAL A 123 22.83 -15.17 24.07
CA VAL A 123 23.01 -14.99 25.52
C VAL A 123 23.39 -13.52 25.79
N ILE A 124 22.71 -12.89 26.74
CA ILE A 124 22.93 -11.51 27.18
C ILE A 124 22.92 -11.48 28.72
N GLU A 125 23.82 -10.75 29.36
CA GLU A 125 23.78 -10.58 30.83
C GLU A 125 22.76 -9.49 31.21
N LEU A 126 21.78 -9.83 32.05
CA LEU A 126 20.73 -8.90 32.51
C LEU A 126 20.51 -8.98 34.02
N ALA A 127 20.37 -7.82 34.67
CA ALA A 127 19.93 -7.70 36.05
C ALA A 127 18.39 -7.75 36.12
N LEU A 128 17.85 -8.95 36.31
CA LEU A 128 16.41 -9.21 36.37
C LEU A 128 15.90 -9.11 37.83
N PRO A 129 14.80 -8.39 38.10
CA PRO A 129 14.13 -8.39 39.39
C PRO A 129 13.77 -9.81 39.89
N ASN A 130 13.96 -10.05 41.20
CA ASN A 130 13.43 -11.25 41.85
C ASN A 130 11.90 -11.30 41.71
N GLU A 131 11.32 -12.49 41.58
CA GLU A 131 9.95 -12.80 41.14
C GLU A 131 9.66 -12.61 39.64
N THR A 132 10.61 -12.20 38.79
CA THR A 132 10.38 -12.15 37.33
C THR A 132 10.02 -13.55 36.81
N ASN A 133 8.86 -13.72 36.15
CA ASN A 133 8.39 -15.02 35.64
C ASN A 133 7.99 -15.01 34.16
N THR A 134 7.70 -13.84 33.61
CA THR A 134 7.31 -13.63 32.21
C THR A 134 8.16 -12.54 31.59
N LEU A 135 8.58 -12.76 30.35
CA LEU A 135 9.36 -11.84 29.53
C LEU A 135 8.63 -11.56 28.22
N MET A 136 8.60 -10.29 27.83
CA MET A 136 8.21 -9.87 26.48
C MET A 136 9.41 -9.30 25.73
N PHE A 137 9.49 -9.60 24.43
CA PHE A 137 10.54 -9.15 23.54
C PHE A 137 9.95 -8.41 22.35
N TYR A 138 10.60 -7.30 21.99
CA TYR A 138 10.39 -6.58 20.75
C TYR A 138 11.72 -6.36 20.04
N GLY A 139 11.70 -6.39 18.72
CA GLY A 139 12.77 -5.85 17.88
C GLY A 139 12.28 -5.65 16.45
N LYS A 140 13.16 -5.19 15.55
CA LYS A 140 12.87 -5.15 14.11
C LYS A 140 14.11 -5.39 13.25
N ALA A 141 13.91 -5.74 11.99
CA ALA A 141 15.02 -6.02 11.08
C ALA A 141 15.71 -4.72 10.63
N PRO A 142 17.05 -4.66 10.60
CA PRO A 142 17.78 -3.49 10.13
C PRO A 142 17.50 -3.22 8.64
N LYS A 143 17.35 -1.94 8.27
CA LYS A 143 17.19 -1.54 6.86
C LYS A 143 18.53 -1.41 6.17
N THR A 144 18.56 -1.72 4.87
CA THR A 144 19.77 -1.71 4.05
C THR A 144 19.48 -1.25 2.62
N GLY A 145 20.30 -0.34 2.09
CA GLY A 145 20.22 0.13 0.71
C GLY A 145 19.32 1.36 0.50
N GLU A 146 19.37 1.89 -0.72
CA GLU A 146 18.55 3.02 -1.15
C GLU A 146 17.09 2.58 -1.39
N ASN A 147 16.13 3.47 -1.18
CA ASN A 147 14.68 3.21 -1.35
C ASN A 147 14.12 2.03 -0.52
N ALA A 148 14.78 1.66 0.58
CA ALA A 148 14.40 0.56 1.46
C ALA A 148 12.97 0.64 2.02
N ASP A 149 12.36 1.82 2.08
CA ASP A 149 11.00 2.02 2.61
C ASP A 149 9.89 1.28 1.84
N PHE A 150 10.07 1.01 0.54
CA PHE A 150 9.22 0.02 -0.15
C PHE A 150 9.78 -1.39 0.07
N ALA A 151 11.03 -1.61 -0.35
CA ALA A 151 11.61 -2.94 -0.48
C ALA A 151 11.73 -3.72 0.84
N GLN A 152 11.62 -3.04 1.99
CA GLN A 152 11.73 -3.59 3.34
C GLN A 152 10.66 -3.01 4.31
N GLY A 153 9.66 -2.27 3.79
CA GLY A 153 8.57 -1.62 4.53
C GLY A 153 8.96 -0.32 5.26
N LYS A 154 7.97 0.40 5.83
CA LYS A 154 8.18 1.60 6.66
C LYS A 154 7.14 1.79 7.77
N ILE A 155 7.61 1.81 9.03
CA ILE A 155 6.77 2.01 10.23
C ILE A 155 7.37 2.98 11.25
N ASN A 156 6.49 3.70 11.95
CA ASN A 156 6.78 4.41 13.19
C ASN A 156 6.84 3.35 14.29
N TYR A 157 8.05 3.08 14.79
CA TYR A 157 8.31 2.03 15.78
C TYR A 157 8.23 2.61 17.20
N LEU A 158 7.00 2.81 17.70
CA LEU A 158 6.75 3.59 18.93
C LEU A 158 6.96 2.80 20.23
N ALA A 159 7.46 1.56 20.15
CA ALA A 159 8.11 0.88 21.27
C ALA A 159 9.41 1.55 21.76
N ASP A 160 9.89 2.61 21.10
CA ASP A 160 10.97 3.47 21.60
C ASP A 160 10.44 4.62 22.48
N VAL A 161 9.66 4.27 23.51
CA VAL A 161 9.03 5.24 24.42
C VAL A 161 10.09 5.86 25.34
N THR A 162 10.15 7.19 25.41
CA THR A 162 11.02 7.89 26.36
C THR A 162 10.71 7.49 27.81
N ASN A 163 11.75 7.30 28.62
CA ASN A 163 11.80 6.66 29.95
C ASN A 163 10.60 6.83 30.92
N ALA A 164 9.78 7.88 30.82
CA ALA A 164 8.63 8.09 31.70
C ALA A 164 7.57 6.98 31.61
N ASN A 165 7.30 6.48 30.39
CA ASN A 165 6.21 5.51 30.13
C ASN A 165 6.75 4.17 29.58
N ALA A 166 8.05 3.92 29.71
CA ALA A 166 8.80 2.78 29.16
C ALA A 166 8.27 1.37 29.54
N THR A 167 7.45 1.28 30.60
CA THR A 167 6.87 0.02 31.08
C THR A 167 5.38 -0.15 30.77
N ASP A 168 4.69 0.87 30.24
CA ASP A 168 3.24 0.82 29.99
C ASP A 168 2.95 0.32 28.57
N LEU A 169 2.34 -0.86 28.44
CA LEU A 169 2.01 -1.47 27.15
C LEU A 169 0.96 -0.71 26.35
N SER A 170 0.23 0.24 26.94
CA SER A 170 -0.66 1.15 26.20
C SER A 170 0.10 2.17 25.34
N HIS A 171 1.40 2.38 25.63
CA HIS A 171 2.32 3.19 24.83
C HIS A 171 3.18 2.37 23.86
N TYR A 172 3.10 1.04 23.90
CA TYR A 172 3.75 0.16 22.92
C TYR A 172 2.83 -0.01 21.72
N ASP A 173 3.15 0.68 20.63
CA ASP A 173 2.40 0.57 19.39
C ASP A 173 3.30 0.76 18.15
N PHE A 174 2.76 0.37 17.00
CA PHE A 174 3.46 0.33 15.72
C PHE A 174 2.52 0.83 14.64
N GLU A 175 2.91 1.89 13.92
CA GLU A 175 2.06 2.55 12.92
C GLU A 175 2.72 2.53 11.53
N LEU A 176 1.97 2.19 10.48
CA LEU A 176 2.42 2.30 9.10
C LEU A 176 2.71 3.76 8.75
N ASN A 177 3.82 4.04 8.05
CA ASN A 177 4.04 5.38 7.50
C ASN A 177 3.22 5.60 6.23
N ARG A 178 2.65 6.80 6.11
CA ARG A 178 2.09 7.29 4.85
C ARG A 178 3.20 7.48 3.81
N ILE A 179 2.89 7.22 2.56
CA ILE A 179 3.75 7.58 1.41
C ILE A 179 3.80 9.10 1.24
N VAL A 180 2.71 9.79 1.60
CA VAL A 180 2.60 11.24 1.63
C VAL A 180 2.28 11.70 3.04
N ASP A 181 3.30 12.15 3.77
CA ASP A 181 3.15 12.68 5.13
C ASP A 181 2.46 14.05 5.11
N VAL A 182 1.21 14.09 5.54
CA VAL A 182 0.35 15.28 5.65
C VAL A 182 0.89 16.39 6.55
N ASN A 183 1.87 16.09 7.42
CA ASN A 183 2.44 17.06 8.36
C ASN A 183 3.69 17.75 7.81
N SER A 184 4.38 17.14 6.84
CA SER A 184 5.51 17.73 6.12
C SER A 184 5.04 18.79 5.12
N SER A 185 4.95 20.05 5.58
CA SER A 185 4.43 21.17 4.79
C SER A 185 4.99 21.24 3.36
N GLY A 186 6.32 21.18 3.22
CA GLY A 186 7.00 21.25 1.93
C GLY A 186 6.63 20.12 0.95
N TYR A 187 6.36 18.90 1.43
CA TYR A 187 6.01 17.76 0.57
C TYR A 187 4.55 17.83 0.08
N ASN A 188 3.63 18.26 0.94
CA ASN A 188 2.22 18.44 0.59
C ASN A 188 2.00 19.65 -0.31
N ASP A 189 2.71 20.75 -0.06
CA ASP A 189 2.71 21.92 -0.93
C ASP A 189 3.17 21.53 -2.33
N LYS A 190 4.27 20.76 -2.43
CA LYS A 190 4.75 20.22 -3.71
C LYS A 190 3.71 19.32 -4.39
N PHE A 191 3.06 18.40 -3.67
CA PHE A 191 2.02 17.53 -4.25
C PHE A 191 0.86 18.34 -4.83
N ARG A 192 0.33 19.31 -4.08
CA ARG A 192 -0.75 20.19 -4.53
C ARG A 192 -0.36 20.97 -5.79
N GLN A 193 0.83 21.57 -5.78
CA GLN A 193 1.31 22.42 -6.89
C GLN A 193 1.46 21.67 -8.23
N TYR A 194 1.83 20.38 -8.22
CA TYR A 194 1.83 19.57 -9.44
C TYR A 194 0.41 19.41 -9.98
N GLY A 195 -0.55 19.10 -9.11
CA GLY A 195 -1.96 19.03 -9.47
C GLY A 195 -2.49 20.37 -9.99
N ASP A 196 -2.27 21.45 -9.25
CA ASP A 196 -2.75 22.79 -9.61
C ASP A 196 -2.20 23.26 -10.97
N LEU A 197 -0.94 22.91 -11.32
CA LEU A 197 -0.36 23.22 -12.62
C LEU A 197 -0.94 22.36 -13.76
N ILE A 198 -1.23 21.07 -13.51
CA ILE A 198 -1.94 20.21 -14.45
C ILE A 198 -3.37 20.72 -14.69
N LEU A 199 -4.07 21.17 -13.64
CA LEU A 199 -5.37 21.83 -13.76
C LEU A 199 -5.27 23.15 -14.51
N ALA A 200 -4.23 23.95 -14.28
CA ALA A 200 -4.01 25.20 -15.01
C ALA A 200 -3.84 24.94 -16.50
N ALA A 201 -3.08 23.90 -16.89
CA ALA A 201 -2.91 23.49 -18.28
C ALA A 201 -4.21 22.98 -18.92
N LEU A 202 -4.97 22.13 -18.22
CA LEU A 202 -6.27 21.64 -18.69
C LEU A 202 -7.27 22.78 -18.89
N ASN A 203 -7.43 23.65 -17.89
CA ASN A 203 -8.33 24.81 -17.97
C ASN A 203 -7.86 25.82 -19.02
N PHE A 204 -6.55 26.03 -19.20
CA PHE A 204 -6.00 26.85 -20.28
C PHE A 204 -6.31 26.27 -21.66
N ILE A 205 -6.25 24.95 -21.86
CA ILE A 205 -6.59 24.32 -23.14
C ILE A 205 -8.10 24.35 -23.40
N THR A 206 -8.97 24.03 -22.43
CA THR A 206 -10.43 24.02 -22.64
C THR A 206 -11.07 25.41 -22.67
N SER A 207 -10.39 26.46 -22.19
CA SER A 207 -10.80 27.87 -22.35
C SER A 207 -10.33 28.51 -23.68
N ALA A 208 -10.14 27.69 -24.72
CA ALA A 208 -9.77 28.18 -26.04
C ALA A 208 -10.84 29.12 -26.62
N GLU A 209 -10.42 30.33 -26.96
CA GLU A 209 -11.23 31.32 -27.67
C GLU A 209 -10.38 32.08 -28.70
N LEU A 210 -11.05 32.53 -29.75
CA LEU A 210 -10.66 33.66 -30.58
C LEU A 210 -11.29 34.91 -29.98
N ASN A 211 -10.54 36.01 -29.86
CA ASN A 211 -11.03 37.26 -29.26
C ASN A 211 -10.78 38.44 -30.20
N ASN A 212 -11.78 38.75 -31.04
CA ASN A 212 -11.69 39.71 -32.14
C ASN A 212 -10.49 39.47 -33.09
N GLU A 213 -10.15 38.20 -33.34
CA GLU A 213 -9.01 37.79 -34.16
C GLU A 213 -9.41 37.71 -35.64
N ASN A 214 -8.52 38.13 -36.54
CA ASN A 214 -8.79 38.12 -37.98
C ASN A 214 -8.67 36.71 -38.56
N VAL A 215 -9.80 36.13 -38.96
CA VAL A 215 -9.85 34.89 -39.75
C VAL A 215 -9.87 35.27 -41.23
N THR A 216 -8.90 34.78 -42.02
CA THR A 216 -8.86 35.02 -43.47
C THR A 216 -9.63 33.93 -44.21
N PHE A 217 -10.59 34.31 -45.06
CA PHE A 217 -11.29 33.42 -46.00
C PHE A 217 -11.47 34.15 -47.34
N GLU A 218 -11.22 33.48 -48.46
CA GLU A 218 -11.28 34.08 -49.82
C GLU A 218 -10.48 35.40 -49.97
N SER A 219 -9.36 35.53 -49.26
CA SER A 219 -8.52 36.75 -49.14
C SER A 219 -9.17 37.95 -48.41
N VAL A 220 -10.34 37.77 -47.80
CA VAL A 220 -11.02 38.75 -46.93
C VAL A 220 -10.76 38.38 -45.46
N ASN A 221 -10.53 39.39 -44.61
CA ASN A 221 -10.35 39.20 -43.17
C ASN A 221 -11.65 39.47 -42.41
N TYR A 222 -12.02 38.52 -41.55
CA TYR A 222 -13.22 38.56 -40.72
C TYR A 222 -12.83 38.58 -39.24
N PRO A 223 -12.96 39.73 -38.54
CA PRO A 223 -12.80 39.80 -37.09
C PRO A 223 -13.77 38.83 -36.43
N THR A 224 -13.24 37.89 -35.65
CA THR A 224 -13.98 36.76 -35.10
C THR A 224 -13.78 36.67 -33.60
N THR A 225 -14.89 36.60 -32.87
CA THR A 225 -14.93 36.17 -31.47
C THR A 225 -15.71 34.87 -31.43
N LEU A 226 -15.12 33.81 -30.85
CA LEU A 226 -15.66 32.45 -30.88
C LEU A 226 -14.97 31.61 -29.80
N LYS A 227 -15.72 30.87 -28.99
CA LYS A 227 -15.21 30.04 -27.88
C LYS A 227 -15.47 28.56 -28.14
N TRP A 228 -14.57 27.70 -27.67
CA TRP A 228 -14.75 26.25 -27.85
C TRP A 228 -15.98 25.71 -27.12
N THR A 229 -16.35 26.31 -25.98
CA THR A 229 -17.59 25.99 -25.26
C THR A 229 -18.87 26.27 -26.05
N GLU A 230 -18.84 27.11 -27.09
CA GLU A 230 -20.01 27.45 -27.91
C GLU A 230 -20.36 26.34 -28.92
N PHE A 231 -19.48 25.33 -29.10
CA PHE A 231 -19.75 24.12 -29.90
C PHE A 231 -20.44 22.99 -29.11
N VAL A 232 -20.75 23.22 -27.82
CA VAL A 232 -21.49 22.28 -26.97
C VAL A 232 -22.71 22.91 -26.33
N THR A 233 -23.65 22.07 -25.94
CA THR A 233 -24.83 22.39 -25.12
C THR A 233 -24.63 21.79 -23.73
N ILE A 234 -25.12 22.49 -22.70
CA ILE A 234 -25.02 22.06 -21.30
C ILE A 234 -26.45 21.89 -20.78
N SER A 235 -26.84 20.65 -20.47
CA SER A 235 -28.19 20.32 -20.01
C SER A 235 -28.46 20.83 -18.59
N ASP A 236 -29.72 20.75 -18.13
CA ASP A 236 -30.02 21.21 -16.78
C ASP A 236 -29.36 20.37 -15.67
N ALA A 237 -29.03 19.11 -15.96
CA ALA A 237 -28.22 18.24 -15.10
C ALA A 237 -26.69 18.47 -15.24
N GLY A 238 -26.26 19.44 -16.04
CA GLY A 238 -24.85 19.76 -16.28
C GLY A 238 -24.15 18.91 -17.34
N ALA A 239 -24.86 17.94 -17.95
CA ALA A 239 -24.31 17.06 -18.98
C ALA A 239 -23.97 17.83 -20.27
N ILE A 240 -22.82 17.50 -20.88
CA ILE A 240 -22.29 18.20 -22.05
C ILE A 240 -22.54 17.35 -23.31
N THR A 241 -23.21 17.94 -24.30
CA THR A 241 -23.54 17.32 -25.58
C THR A 241 -23.16 18.22 -26.76
N PRO A 242 -22.73 17.69 -27.91
CA PRO A 242 -22.42 18.52 -29.08
C PRO A 242 -23.60 19.44 -29.47
N ALA A 243 -23.31 20.67 -29.88
CA ALA A 243 -24.33 21.58 -30.37
C ALA A 243 -24.72 21.23 -31.82
N THR A 244 -26.01 21.29 -32.14
CA THR A 244 -26.53 21.00 -33.50
C THR A 244 -26.56 22.22 -34.41
N LYS A 245 -26.04 23.36 -33.93
CA LYS A 245 -26.16 24.69 -34.54
C LYS A 245 -24.84 25.45 -34.48
N ASP A 246 -24.47 26.11 -35.58
CA ASP A 246 -23.28 26.97 -35.60
C ASP A 246 -23.49 28.18 -34.66
N PRO A 247 -22.55 28.44 -33.74
CA PRO A 247 -22.73 29.50 -32.74
C PRO A 247 -22.65 30.91 -33.31
N SER A 248 -22.19 31.10 -34.55
CA SER A 248 -22.01 32.43 -35.14
C SER A 248 -23.25 32.97 -35.87
N ASP A 249 -24.23 32.13 -36.23
CA ASP A 249 -25.50 32.57 -36.83
C ASP A 249 -26.74 31.67 -36.60
N GLY A 250 -26.61 30.47 -36.03
CA GLY A 250 -27.72 29.53 -35.84
C GLY A 250 -28.08 28.66 -37.06
N SER A 251 -27.22 28.60 -38.08
CA SER A 251 -27.27 27.59 -39.14
C SER A 251 -27.12 26.17 -38.57
N PRO A 252 -27.44 25.09 -39.32
CA PRO A 252 -26.94 23.75 -38.96
C PRO A 252 -25.42 23.78 -38.74
N MET A 253 -24.91 22.98 -37.80
CA MET A 253 -23.47 22.93 -37.50
C MET A 253 -22.65 22.55 -38.74
N CYS A 254 -21.46 23.15 -38.88
CA CYS A 254 -20.51 22.79 -39.95
C CYS A 254 -19.63 21.59 -39.55
N SER A 255 -19.07 20.87 -40.53
CA SER A 255 -18.33 19.61 -40.33
C SER A 255 -17.23 19.70 -39.26
N ILE A 256 -16.44 20.77 -39.28
CA ILE A 256 -15.38 21.04 -38.29
C ILE A 256 -15.97 21.41 -36.92
N GLY A 257 -17.12 22.09 -36.90
CA GLY A 257 -17.84 22.43 -35.68
C GLY A 257 -18.44 21.21 -34.97
N GLU A 258 -18.93 20.24 -35.73
CA GLU A 258 -19.39 18.94 -35.20
C GLU A 258 -18.21 18.23 -34.51
N ILE A 259 -17.07 18.11 -35.20
CA ILE A 259 -15.84 17.49 -34.64
C ILE A 259 -15.33 18.24 -33.40
N LEU A 260 -15.40 19.58 -33.37
CA LEU A 260 -15.03 20.38 -32.19
C LEU A 260 -15.97 20.16 -31.01
N GLY A 261 -17.28 20.07 -31.27
CA GLY A 261 -18.30 19.81 -30.25
C GLY A 261 -18.20 18.40 -29.68
N GLU A 262 -18.02 17.39 -30.54
CA GLU A 262 -17.74 16.01 -30.14
C GLU A 262 -16.44 15.90 -29.34
N SER A 263 -15.35 16.52 -29.80
CA SER A 263 -14.07 16.51 -29.08
C SER A 263 -14.20 17.09 -27.67
N LEU A 264 -14.92 18.21 -27.50
CA LEU A 264 -15.12 18.82 -26.19
C LEU A 264 -16.06 18.01 -25.30
N ALA A 265 -17.16 17.48 -25.85
CA ALA A 265 -18.09 16.63 -25.12
C ALA A 265 -17.40 15.32 -24.66
N THR A 266 -16.65 14.64 -25.53
CA THR A 266 -15.89 13.43 -25.18
C THR A 266 -14.80 13.71 -24.15
N LEU A 267 -14.15 14.88 -24.21
CA LEU A 267 -13.13 15.30 -23.25
C LEU A 267 -13.72 15.68 -21.88
N ALA A 268 -14.87 16.35 -21.83
CA ALA A 268 -15.40 16.97 -20.62
C ALA A 268 -16.58 16.23 -19.95
N THR A 269 -17.32 15.38 -20.67
CA THR A 269 -18.41 14.58 -20.08
C THR A 269 -17.86 13.42 -19.27
N ILE A 270 -18.26 13.35 -18.01
CA ILE A 270 -17.99 12.24 -17.08
C ILE A 270 -19.33 11.57 -16.78
N ASN A 271 -19.46 10.28 -17.09
CA ASN A 271 -20.69 9.52 -16.87
C ASN A 271 -20.94 9.25 -15.37
N LEU A 272 -22.17 8.90 -15.00
CA LEU A 272 -22.52 8.60 -13.61
C LEU A 272 -21.71 7.38 -13.09
N GLY A 273 -20.82 7.61 -12.12
CA GLY A 273 -19.91 6.58 -11.59
C GLY A 273 -18.56 6.48 -12.33
N GLU A 274 -18.37 7.23 -13.41
CA GLU A 274 -17.07 7.38 -14.08
C GLU A 274 -16.15 8.30 -13.26
N VAL A 275 -14.85 8.01 -13.25
CA VAL A 275 -13.81 8.90 -12.75
C VAL A 275 -12.63 8.88 -13.71
N ARG A 276 -12.04 10.06 -13.99
CA ARG A 276 -10.95 10.21 -14.96
C ARG A 276 -9.58 10.25 -14.28
N ALA A 277 -8.62 9.56 -14.90
CA ALA A 277 -7.24 9.51 -14.42
C ALA A 277 -6.56 10.88 -14.55
N GLY A 278 -6.14 11.43 -13.41
CA GLY A 278 -5.51 12.75 -13.31
C GLY A 278 -3.99 12.71 -13.22
N SER A 279 -3.36 11.59 -13.60
CA SER A 279 -1.90 11.45 -13.61
C SER A 279 -1.30 12.13 -14.84
N GLY A 280 -0.07 12.63 -14.74
CA GLY A 280 0.60 13.33 -15.83
C GLY A 280 0.59 12.55 -17.15
N PRO A 281 0.95 11.24 -17.15
CA PRO A 281 0.89 10.40 -18.35
C PRO A 281 -0.52 10.14 -18.87
N ALA A 282 -1.54 10.12 -18.00
CA ALA A 282 -2.93 9.98 -18.44
C ALA A 282 -3.37 11.24 -19.19
N ILE A 283 -3.15 12.42 -18.61
CA ILE A 283 -3.47 13.70 -19.23
C ILE A 283 -2.65 13.91 -20.52
N SER A 284 -1.36 13.60 -20.53
CA SER A 284 -0.51 13.75 -21.72
C SER A 284 -1.02 12.92 -22.90
N ARG A 285 -1.43 11.66 -22.67
CA ARG A 285 -2.08 10.83 -23.71
C ARG A 285 -3.41 11.40 -24.18
N THR A 286 -4.26 11.88 -23.27
CA THR A 286 -5.54 12.51 -23.66
C THR A 286 -5.34 13.79 -24.48
N MET A 287 -4.30 14.59 -24.19
CA MET A 287 -3.93 15.75 -24.99
C MET A 287 -3.25 15.35 -26.32
N GLY A 288 -2.55 14.21 -26.34
CA GLY A 288 -2.02 13.59 -27.56
C GLY A 288 -3.11 13.21 -28.56
N ASP A 289 -4.17 12.53 -28.10
CA ASP A 289 -5.33 12.20 -28.94
C ASP A 289 -6.05 13.44 -29.45
N LEU A 290 -6.27 14.43 -28.57
CA LEU A 290 -6.86 15.71 -28.93
C LEU A 290 -6.01 16.41 -30.01
N LEU A 291 -4.69 16.35 -29.90
CA LEU A 291 -3.77 16.90 -30.90
C LEU A 291 -3.79 16.13 -32.23
N VAL A 292 -4.10 14.82 -32.26
CA VAL A 292 -4.39 14.11 -33.53
C VAL A 292 -5.60 14.75 -34.21
N VAL A 293 -6.70 14.99 -33.49
CA VAL A 293 -7.90 15.61 -34.05
C VAL A 293 -7.60 17.04 -34.53
N MET A 294 -6.93 17.85 -33.71
CA MET A 294 -6.58 19.23 -34.10
C MET A 294 -5.60 19.27 -35.29
N ASN A 295 -4.68 18.31 -35.42
CA ASN A 295 -3.80 18.20 -36.59
C ASN A 295 -4.57 17.85 -37.87
N ASN A 296 -5.57 16.98 -37.79
CA ASN A 296 -6.44 16.64 -38.93
C ASN A 296 -7.25 17.87 -39.38
N ILE A 297 -7.80 18.64 -38.44
CA ILE A 297 -8.45 19.92 -38.73
C ILE A 297 -7.44 20.95 -39.28
N HIS A 298 -6.23 21.00 -38.75
CA HIS A 298 -5.17 21.90 -39.21
C HIS A 298 -4.78 21.67 -40.67
N ALA A 299 -4.79 20.42 -41.13
CA ALA A 299 -4.51 20.04 -42.51
C ALA A 299 -5.71 20.20 -43.46
N TYR A 300 -6.93 20.40 -42.93
CA TYR A 300 -8.13 20.58 -43.74
C TYR A 300 -8.16 21.97 -44.41
N THR A 301 -8.72 22.04 -45.63
CA THR A 301 -8.96 23.29 -46.36
C THR A 301 -10.43 23.67 -46.25
N PRO A 302 -10.79 24.75 -45.51
CA PRO A 302 -12.18 25.19 -45.35
C PRO A 302 -12.86 25.52 -46.67
N ASN A 303 -14.11 25.08 -46.84
CA ASN A 303 -14.96 25.41 -47.99
C ASN A 303 -15.96 26.52 -47.66
N THR A 304 -16.07 26.91 -46.39
CA THR A 304 -16.95 27.97 -45.91
C THR A 304 -16.25 28.87 -44.88
N LEU A 305 -16.77 30.09 -44.69
CA LEU A 305 -16.31 30.99 -43.62
C LEU A 305 -16.49 30.39 -42.21
N TYR A 306 -17.53 29.58 -42.00
CA TYR A 306 -17.80 28.89 -40.73
C TYR A 306 -16.72 27.85 -40.43
N GLU A 307 -16.39 27.00 -41.41
CA GLU A 307 -15.26 26.08 -41.33
C GLU A 307 -13.92 26.82 -41.15
N ALA A 308 -13.74 28.00 -41.75
CA ALA A 308 -12.52 28.79 -41.57
C ALA A 308 -12.38 29.33 -40.13
N LYS A 309 -13.48 29.80 -39.51
CA LYS A 309 -13.50 30.21 -38.10
C LYS A 309 -13.30 29.04 -37.15
N ALA A 310 -13.98 27.92 -37.40
CA ALA A 310 -13.83 26.68 -36.63
C ALA A 310 -12.39 26.14 -36.72
N LYS A 311 -11.79 26.13 -37.91
CA LYS A 311 -10.38 25.78 -38.09
C LYS A 311 -9.44 26.74 -37.35
N ALA A 312 -9.67 28.06 -37.43
CA ALA A 312 -8.83 29.01 -36.69
C ALA A 312 -8.89 28.80 -35.16
N LEU A 313 -10.05 28.38 -34.63
CA LEU A 313 -10.17 27.97 -33.23
C LEU A 313 -9.46 26.62 -32.96
N ALA A 314 -9.54 25.64 -33.86
CA ALA A 314 -8.78 24.39 -33.75
C ALA A 314 -7.26 24.63 -33.77
N ASP A 315 -6.78 25.53 -34.63
CA ASP A 315 -5.39 25.99 -34.69
C ASP A 315 -4.99 26.69 -33.36
N LYS A 316 -5.93 27.40 -32.71
CA LYS A 316 -5.75 27.97 -31.37
C LYS A 316 -5.63 26.89 -30.30
N ILE A 317 -6.52 25.89 -30.28
CA ILE A 317 -6.49 24.75 -29.35
C ILE A 317 -5.16 24.00 -29.51
N LYS A 318 -4.77 23.69 -30.75
CA LYS A 318 -3.47 23.12 -31.12
C LYS A 318 -2.31 23.90 -30.49
N SER A 319 -2.28 25.23 -30.68
CA SER A 319 -1.21 26.07 -30.10
C SER A 319 -1.15 26.05 -28.57
N ARG A 320 -2.30 25.92 -27.88
CA ARG A 320 -2.35 25.81 -26.41
C ARG A 320 -1.88 24.45 -25.90
N ILE A 321 -2.11 23.36 -26.67
CA ILE A 321 -1.51 22.05 -26.38
C ILE A 321 0.00 22.13 -26.59
N GLU A 322 0.47 22.64 -27.73
CA GLU A 322 1.89 22.75 -28.08
C GLU A 322 2.68 23.73 -27.19
N SER A 323 2.02 24.58 -26.41
CA SER A 323 2.68 25.39 -25.37
C SER A 323 2.90 24.64 -24.05
N CYS A 324 2.09 23.61 -23.75
CA CYS A 324 2.18 22.82 -22.50
C CYS A 324 2.90 21.47 -22.69
N PHE A 325 2.91 20.94 -23.92
CA PHE A 325 3.40 19.61 -24.27
C PHE A 325 4.44 19.67 -25.41
N GLU A 326 5.22 18.60 -25.53
CA GLU A 326 6.18 18.35 -26.61
C GLU A 326 6.11 16.90 -27.10
N GLY A 327 6.81 16.60 -28.20
CA GLY A 327 6.71 15.33 -28.91
C GLY A 327 5.79 15.40 -30.14
N THR A 328 5.23 14.25 -30.53
CA THR A 328 4.38 14.12 -31.73
C THR A 328 3.14 13.27 -31.42
N ALA A 329 1.96 13.79 -31.71
CA ALA A 329 0.69 13.13 -31.45
C ALA A 329 0.64 11.70 -32.06
N PRO A 330 0.10 10.69 -31.34
CA PRO A 330 -0.52 10.76 -30.02
C PRO A 330 0.46 10.69 -28.83
N THR A 331 1.75 10.47 -29.07
CA THR A 331 2.78 10.35 -28.02
C THR A 331 3.36 11.71 -27.65
N LEU A 332 2.75 12.36 -26.65
CA LEU A 332 3.26 13.59 -26.04
C LEU A 332 3.90 13.32 -24.68
N THR A 333 4.80 14.23 -24.31
CA THR A 333 5.30 14.44 -22.94
C THR A 333 5.00 15.88 -22.52
N TRP A 334 4.96 16.13 -21.22
CA TRP A 334 4.89 17.49 -20.70
C TRP A 334 6.19 18.25 -20.98
N LYS A 335 6.08 19.57 -21.14
CA LYS A 335 7.25 20.45 -21.14
C LYS A 335 7.80 20.66 -19.72
N VAL A 336 9.02 21.17 -19.65
CA VAL A 336 9.61 21.70 -18.41
C VAL A 336 8.64 22.63 -17.68
N VAL A 337 8.61 22.52 -16.35
CA VAL A 337 7.67 23.24 -15.46
C VAL A 337 7.63 24.75 -15.73
N SER A 338 8.76 25.37 -16.05
CA SER A 338 8.87 26.80 -16.40
C SER A 338 7.97 27.21 -17.55
N ASP A 339 7.88 26.36 -18.57
CA ASP A 339 7.23 26.68 -19.84
C ASP A 339 5.72 26.48 -19.70
N VAL A 340 5.30 25.44 -18.97
CA VAL A 340 3.90 25.20 -18.61
C VAL A 340 3.37 26.33 -17.71
N VAL A 341 4.14 26.77 -16.70
CA VAL A 341 3.80 27.93 -15.85
C VAL A 341 3.65 29.20 -16.69
N THR A 342 4.57 29.43 -17.63
CA THR A 342 4.55 30.61 -18.52
C THR A 342 3.34 30.59 -19.46
N ALA A 343 3.08 29.45 -20.11
CA ALA A 343 1.96 29.27 -21.03
C ALA A 343 0.60 29.45 -20.34
N THR A 344 0.44 28.87 -19.15
CA THR A 344 -0.81 28.90 -18.38
C THR A 344 -1.01 30.18 -17.57
N SER A 345 0.01 31.04 -17.49
CA SER A 345 0.04 32.20 -16.57
C SER A 345 -0.25 31.82 -15.11
N TYR A 346 0.24 30.66 -14.66
CA TYR A 346 -0.04 30.11 -13.34
C TYR A 346 0.47 31.04 -12.22
N ALA A 347 -0.46 31.62 -11.47
CA ALA A 347 -0.20 32.65 -10.45
C ALA A 347 0.34 32.11 -9.10
N GLY A 348 0.95 30.92 -9.09
CA GLY A 348 1.65 30.40 -7.92
C GLY A 348 2.85 31.28 -7.54
N ASN A 349 3.16 31.36 -6.25
CA ASN A 349 4.24 32.24 -5.79
C ASN A 349 5.61 31.76 -6.32
N THR A 350 6.53 32.68 -6.59
CA THR A 350 7.85 32.32 -7.15
C THR A 350 8.69 31.47 -6.20
N SER A 351 8.51 31.64 -4.88
CA SER A 351 9.07 30.77 -3.84
C SER A 351 8.55 29.33 -3.90
N ASP A 352 7.38 29.12 -4.50
CA ASP A 352 6.64 27.87 -4.46
C ASP A 352 6.89 27.07 -5.75
N ILE A 353 6.96 27.74 -6.90
CA ILE A 353 7.45 27.17 -8.17
C ILE A 353 8.84 26.53 -8.00
N ILE A 354 9.72 27.13 -7.18
CA ILE A 354 11.04 26.58 -6.83
C ILE A 354 10.95 25.21 -6.12
N ARG A 355 9.87 24.92 -5.39
CA ARG A 355 9.66 23.63 -4.71
C ARG A 355 9.24 22.51 -5.67
N ILE A 356 8.51 22.86 -6.73
CA ILE A 356 8.16 21.94 -7.82
C ILE A 356 9.44 21.37 -8.44
N GLY A 357 10.39 22.25 -8.74
CA GLY A 357 11.62 21.91 -9.46
C GLY A 357 11.43 22.00 -10.97
N SER A 358 12.53 22.21 -11.71
CA SER A 358 12.51 22.58 -13.13
C SER A 358 12.98 21.47 -14.08
N THR A 359 12.85 20.20 -13.68
CA THR A 359 13.21 19.05 -14.53
C THR A 359 12.09 18.75 -15.55
N GLY A 360 12.48 18.35 -16.78
CA GLY A 360 11.53 18.14 -17.88
C GLY A 360 10.45 17.09 -17.61
N SER A 361 10.84 15.96 -17.03
CA SER A 361 9.95 14.83 -16.75
C SER A 361 9.01 15.02 -15.54
N ALA A 362 9.08 16.15 -14.83
CA ALA A 362 8.43 16.29 -13.52
C ALA A 362 6.91 16.00 -13.57
N LEU A 363 6.20 16.54 -14.57
CA LEU A 363 4.75 16.32 -14.67
C LEU A 363 4.42 14.92 -15.19
N ASP A 364 5.16 14.36 -16.15
CA ASP A 364 5.02 12.93 -16.55
C ASP A 364 5.30 11.94 -15.40
N GLU A 365 6.07 12.33 -14.40
CA GLU A 365 6.34 11.53 -13.20
C GLU A 365 5.24 11.59 -12.13
N TYR A 366 4.16 12.37 -12.36
CA TYR A 366 3.10 12.61 -11.37
C TYR A 366 1.99 11.54 -11.39
N PRO A 367 1.62 10.94 -10.24
CA PRO A 367 2.26 11.00 -8.92
C PRO A 367 3.27 9.85 -8.67
N MET A 368 3.54 9.01 -9.68
CA MET A 368 4.18 7.70 -9.56
C MET A 368 5.64 7.69 -9.12
N ILE A 369 6.44 8.63 -9.62
CA ILE A 369 7.88 8.72 -9.33
C ILE A 369 8.13 9.92 -8.42
N ALA A 370 7.53 11.07 -8.74
CA ALA A 370 7.65 12.29 -7.95
C ALA A 370 7.15 12.15 -6.49
N PHE A 371 6.15 11.28 -6.24
CA PHE A 371 5.55 11.06 -4.91
C PHE A 371 5.39 9.60 -4.52
N ASN A 372 5.87 8.66 -5.33
CA ASN A 372 5.80 7.21 -5.09
C ASN A 372 4.39 6.60 -4.94
N LEU A 373 3.34 7.22 -5.50
CA LEU A 373 1.95 6.76 -5.39
C LEU A 373 1.45 5.95 -6.61
N PRO A 374 0.38 5.15 -6.47
CA PRO A 374 -0.34 4.61 -7.62
C PRO A 374 -0.82 5.73 -8.55
N ALA A 375 -0.77 5.52 -9.87
CA ALA A 375 -1.17 6.55 -10.85
C ALA A 375 -2.60 7.06 -10.61
N GLY A 376 -3.52 6.10 -10.41
CA GLY A 376 -4.94 6.30 -10.20
C GLY A 376 -5.34 6.86 -8.82
N CYS A 377 -4.38 7.15 -7.93
CA CYS A 377 -4.63 7.97 -6.74
C CYS A 377 -4.78 9.46 -7.08
N SER A 378 -4.49 9.85 -8.33
CA SER A 378 -4.80 11.16 -8.89
C SER A 378 -6.02 11.05 -9.80
N GLN A 379 -7.11 11.77 -9.46
CA GLN A 379 -8.41 11.68 -10.13
C GLN A 379 -8.96 13.08 -10.42
N VAL A 380 -9.31 13.37 -11.67
CA VAL A 380 -9.92 14.65 -12.06
C VAL A 380 -11.41 14.53 -12.32
N THR A 381 -12.13 15.63 -12.06
CA THR A 381 -13.53 15.84 -12.39
C THR A 381 -13.73 17.19 -13.08
N VAL A 382 -14.86 17.33 -13.78
CA VAL A 382 -15.26 18.54 -14.49
C VAL A 382 -16.52 19.10 -13.85
N THR A 383 -16.52 20.41 -13.60
CA THR A 383 -17.72 21.16 -13.21
C THR A 383 -18.08 22.15 -14.32
N THR A 384 -19.35 22.19 -14.69
CA THR A 384 -19.90 23.18 -15.63
C THR A 384 -20.64 24.28 -14.88
N THR A 385 -20.44 25.52 -15.32
CA THR A 385 -21.35 26.63 -14.99
C THR A 385 -22.33 26.86 -16.14
N LYS A 386 -23.45 27.53 -15.87
CA LYS A 386 -24.42 28.00 -16.86
C LYS A 386 -24.54 29.51 -16.77
N SER A 387 -24.76 30.20 -17.88
CA SER A 387 -25.29 31.56 -17.88
C SER A 387 -26.77 31.53 -18.23
N THR A 388 -27.59 32.23 -17.46
CA THR A 388 -29.02 32.43 -17.75
C THR A 388 -29.36 33.89 -18.01
N ASP A 389 -30.40 34.15 -18.79
CA ASP A 389 -31.04 35.48 -18.84
C ASP A 389 -31.78 35.78 -17.52
N THR A 390 -32.33 37.00 -17.41
CA THR A 390 -33.19 37.45 -16.31
C THR A 390 -34.49 36.66 -16.15
N ASP A 391 -34.89 35.86 -17.15
CA ASP A 391 -36.07 34.98 -17.10
C ASP A 391 -35.69 33.53 -16.73
N GLY A 392 -34.40 33.24 -16.50
CA GLY A 392 -33.89 31.91 -16.13
C GLY A 392 -33.60 30.98 -17.32
N ARG A 393 -33.66 31.43 -18.57
CA ARG A 393 -33.33 30.62 -19.75
C ARG A 393 -31.82 30.55 -19.92
N VAL A 394 -31.26 29.36 -20.24
CA VAL A 394 -29.84 29.22 -20.57
C VAL A 394 -29.53 29.98 -21.87
N THR A 395 -28.66 30.99 -21.80
CA THR A 395 -28.32 31.86 -22.95
C THR A 395 -27.02 31.51 -23.64
N THR A 396 -26.06 30.95 -22.90
CA THR A 396 -24.74 30.59 -23.39
C THR A 396 -24.19 29.40 -22.59
N PRO A 397 -23.44 28.50 -23.22
CA PRO A 397 -22.62 27.51 -22.51
C PRO A 397 -21.63 28.23 -21.60
N GLY A 398 -21.65 27.92 -20.30
CA GLY A 398 -20.75 28.51 -19.33
C GLY A 398 -19.35 27.87 -19.32
N THR A 399 -18.58 28.20 -18.29
CA THR A 399 -17.20 27.72 -18.12
C THR A 399 -17.18 26.23 -17.75
N ILE A 400 -16.42 25.45 -18.53
CA ILE A 400 -15.94 24.11 -18.18
C ILE A 400 -14.71 24.28 -17.27
N THR A 401 -14.78 23.76 -16.05
CA THR A 401 -13.71 23.89 -15.04
C THR A 401 -13.23 22.53 -14.57
N TRP A 402 -11.93 22.27 -14.72
CA TRP A 402 -11.25 21.08 -14.22
C TRP A 402 -10.86 21.23 -12.76
N SER A 403 -11.03 20.17 -11.98
CA SER A 403 -10.60 20.07 -10.59
C SER A 403 -10.15 18.64 -10.26
N TYR A 404 -9.27 18.47 -9.26
CA TYR A 404 -9.04 17.15 -8.67
C TYR A 404 -10.20 16.82 -7.72
N LEU A 405 -10.60 15.55 -7.66
CA LEU A 405 -11.54 15.08 -6.65
C LEU A 405 -10.88 15.20 -5.26
N ALA A 406 -11.34 16.17 -4.46
CA ALA A 406 -10.87 16.36 -3.08
C ALA A 406 -11.09 15.10 -2.22
N ASN A 407 -12.13 14.33 -2.53
CA ASN A 407 -12.39 13.00 -1.98
C ASN A 407 -12.33 11.96 -3.11
N VAL A 408 -11.13 11.45 -3.37
CA VAL A 408 -10.86 10.31 -4.24
C VAL A 408 -11.69 9.13 -3.73
N GLN A 409 -12.73 8.71 -4.49
CA GLN A 409 -13.82 7.78 -4.07
C GLN A 409 -13.37 6.31 -3.97
N VAL A 410 -12.25 6.11 -3.30
CA VAL A 410 -11.41 4.91 -3.25
C VAL A 410 -11.23 4.48 -1.79
N PHE A 411 -11.40 5.43 -0.88
CA PHE A 411 -11.48 5.21 0.55
C PHE A 411 -12.53 6.20 1.09
N SER A 412 -13.51 5.69 1.86
CA SER A 412 -14.47 6.44 2.68
C SER A 412 -15.42 7.45 1.99
N ALA A 413 -16.68 7.44 2.43
CA ALA A 413 -17.70 8.44 2.04
C ALA A 413 -17.64 9.74 2.87
N ASN A 414 -16.75 9.82 3.87
CA ASN A 414 -16.50 11.02 4.66
C ASN A 414 -15.30 11.81 4.12
N SER A 415 -15.34 13.13 4.28
CA SER A 415 -14.61 14.11 3.46
C SER A 415 -13.13 14.34 3.81
N THR A 416 -12.34 13.27 3.98
CA THR A 416 -10.93 13.36 4.40
C THR A 416 -9.98 12.38 3.70
N THR A 417 -10.49 11.53 2.81
CA THR A 417 -9.76 10.38 2.24
C THR A 417 -9.37 10.60 0.79
N SER A 418 -8.11 10.28 0.48
CA SER A 418 -7.37 10.87 -0.63
C SER A 418 -6.06 10.11 -0.91
N CYS A 419 -5.22 10.60 -1.83
CA CYS A 419 -3.83 10.14 -2.00
C CYS A 419 -3.00 10.14 -0.69
N TYR A 420 -3.39 10.96 0.29
CA TYR A 420 -2.80 11.04 1.63
C TYR A 420 -3.18 9.84 2.56
N SER A 421 -3.94 8.87 2.07
CA SER A 421 -4.35 7.64 2.77
C SER A 421 -3.67 6.36 2.27
N VAL A 422 -2.60 6.49 1.48
CA VAL A 422 -1.78 5.37 0.99
C VAL A 422 -0.51 5.23 1.84
N TYR A 423 -0.22 4.02 2.29
CA TYR A 423 0.85 3.69 3.23
C TYR A 423 1.90 2.75 2.61
N TYR A 424 3.11 2.76 3.16
CA TYR A 424 4.14 1.76 2.87
C TYR A 424 3.76 0.39 3.48
N PRO A 425 4.35 -0.72 3.00
CA PRO A 425 4.27 -2.03 3.67
C PRO A 425 4.84 -1.98 5.10
N ALA A 426 4.48 -2.95 5.95
CA ALA A 426 5.04 -3.06 7.30
C ALA A 426 6.54 -3.46 7.26
N GLU A 427 7.32 -3.07 8.28
CA GLU A 427 8.70 -3.56 8.46
C GLU A 427 8.67 -4.91 9.20
N ILE A 428 9.61 -5.82 8.91
CA ILE A 428 9.75 -7.06 9.71
C ILE A 428 9.96 -6.68 11.18
N CYS A 429 8.97 -7.01 12.00
CA CYS A 429 9.02 -6.88 13.45
C CYS A 429 9.17 -8.27 14.08
N TYR A 430 9.88 -8.35 15.19
CA TYR A 430 10.03 -9.55 15.99
C TYR A 430 9.30 -9.37 17.32
N TRP A 431 8.56 -10.40 17.73
CA TRP A 431 7.73 -10.40 18.93
C TRP A 431 7.93 -11.70 19.71
N GLY A 432 8.02 -11.58 21.02
CA GLY A 432 8.01 -12.72 21.93
C GLY A 432 7.22 -12.36 23.18
N ASN A 433 6.44 -13.30 23.69
CA ASN A 433 5.66 -13.15 24.92
C ASN A 433 5.60 -14.50 25.62
N SER A 434 6.41 -14.68 26.66
CA SER A 434 6.76 -16.02 27.12
C SER A 434 6.98 -16.10 28.64
N PRO A 435 6.51 -17.16 29.31
CA PRO A 435 7.04 -17.54 30.61
C PRO A 435 8.51 -17.94 30.50
N ILE A 436 9.23 -18.03 31.62
CA ILE A 436 10.65 -18.39 31.62
C ILE A 436 10.92 -19.83 32.11
N ARG A 437 12.07 -20.37 31.71
CA ARG A 437 12.81 -21.43 32.41
C ARG A 437 13.92 -20.76 33.22
N VAL A 438 14.26 -21.30 34.40
CA VAL A 438 15.36 -20.81 35.25
C VAL A 438 16.28 -21.95 35.70
N THR A 439 17.54 -21.62 36.00
CA THR A 439 18.43 -22.50 36.76
C THR A 439 19.37 -21.72 37.68
N ASN A 440 19.79 -22.35 38.77
CA ASN A 440 20.83 -21.87 39.68
C ASN A 440 22.25 -22.21 39.17
N GLU A 441 22.37 -22.89 38.02
CA GLU A 441 23.63 -23.19 37.35
C GLU A 441 24.09 -22.06 36.41
N ASN A 442 25.41 -21.88 36.28
CA ASN A 442 25.98 -21.11 35.17
C ASN A 442 25.94 -21.96 33.90
N VAL A 443 25.26 -21.49 32.87
CA VAL A 443 25.15 -22.14 31.55
C VAL A 443 25.89 -21.30 30.51
N ILE A 444 26.73 -21.95 29.69
CA ILE A 444 27.44 -21.28 28.59
C ILE A 444 26.72 -21.49 27.24
N GLU A 445 27.01 -20.65 26.27
CA GLU A 445 26.35 -20.60 24.95
C GLU A 445 26.19 -21.98 24.25
N SER A 446 27.17 -22.87 24.39
CA SER A 446 27.18 -24.21 23.79
C SER A 446 26.44 -25.29 24.59
N GLU A 447 25.89 -24.96 25.77
CA GLU A 447 25.14 -25.89 26.64
C GLU A 447 23.62 -25.70 26.54
N TYR A 448 23.15 -24.65 25.86
CA TYR A 448 21.73 -24.46 25.55
C TYR A 448 21.27 -25.40 24.42
N PRO A 449 19.97 -25.74 24.32
CA PRO A 449 19.42 -26.47 23.19
C PRO A 449 19.63 -25.73 21.86
N GLN A 450 19.98 -26.48 20.82
CA GLN A 450 20.43 -25.93 19.53
C GLN A 450 19.35 -26.06 18.46
N GLY A 451 18.84 -24.93 17.96
CA GLY A 451 17.78 -24.88 16.96
C GLY A 451 16.37 -25.09 17.52
N VAL A 452 15.38 -24.55 16.81
CA VAL A 452 13.96 -24.44 17.22
C VAL A 452 13.38 -25.78 17.74
N ALA A 453 13.55 -26.86 17.00
CA ALA A 453 12.98 -28.16 17.37
C ALA A 453 13.53 -28.73 18.70
N ASN A 454 14.78 -28.42 19.05
CA ASN A 454 15.35 -28.80 20.34
C ASN A 454 14.97 -27.80 21.45
N TRP A 455 14.75 -26.53 21.11
CA TRP A 455 14.30 -25.49 22.05
C TRP A 455 12.89 -25.78 22.58
N ASP A 456 11.98 -26.22 21.70
CA ASP A 456 10.59 -26.52 22.04
C ASP A 456 10.43 -27.86 22.77
N ALA A 457 11.35 -28.81 22.52
CA ALA A 457 11.36 -30.11 23.18
C ALA A 457 11.90 -30.01 24.62
N ASP A 458 11.01 -30.13 25.62
CA ASP A 458 11.38 -30.13 27.05
C ASP A 458 12.45 -31.16 27.42
N ALA A 459 12.55 -32.28 26.68
CA ALA A 459 13.59 -33.29 26.87
C ALA A 459 15.03 -32.74 26.68
N SER A 460 15.22 -31.72 25.84
CA SER A 460 16.51 -31.06 25.61
C SER A 460 16.97 -30.23 26.82
N TRP A 461 16.04 -29.78 27.65
CA TRP A 461 16.29 -28.95 28.82
C TRP A 461 16.65 -29.76 30.08
N THR A 462 16.81 -31.08 29.97
CA THR A 462 17.11 -31.97 31.11
C THR A 462 18.52 -31.82 31.69
N SER A 463 19.43 -31.13 31.00
CA SER A 463 20.75 -30.77 31.56
C SER A 463 20.66 -29.57 32.51
N LYS A 464 21.70 -29.33 33.31
CA LYS A 464 21.87 -28.11 34.15
C LYS A 464 20.68 -27.74 35.05
N ASN A 465 19.83 -28.71 35.42
CA ASN A 465 18.74 -28.54 36.38
C ASN A 465 17.74 -27.41 36.03
N TRP A 466 17.43 -27.21 34.75
CA TRP A 466 16.44 -26.21 34.34
C TRP A 466 15.04 -26.54 34.87
N VAL A 467 14.40 -25.53 35.48
CA VAL A 467 13.01 -25.59 35.92
C VAL A 467 12.14 -24.80 34.94
N LYS A 468 11.17 -25.47 34.33
CA LYS A 468 10.11 -24.88 33.49
C LYS A 468 8.98 -24.35 34.37
N ASN A 469 8.31 -23.28 33.94
CA ASN A 469 7.24 -22.60 34.68
C ASN A 469 7.71 -22.20 36.08
N ALA A 470 8.62 -21.23 36.12
CA ALA A 470 9.25 -20.76 37.34
C ALA A 470 9.62 -19.26 37.24
N HIS A 471 10.06 -18.69 38.36
CA HIS A 471 10.45 -17.28 38.50
C HIS A 471 11.93 -17.14 38.89
N VAL A 472 12.50 -15.97 38.62
CA VAL A 472 13.82 -15.56 39.11
C VAL A 472 13.79 -15.48 40.63
N VAL A 473 14.68 -16.22 41.28
CA VAL A 473 14.94 -16.15 42.72
C VAL A 473 16.39 -15.72 42.96
N SER A 474 16.71 -15.24 44.17
CA SER A 474 18.07 -14.82 44.54
C SER A 474 19.20 -15.78 44.14
N THR A 475 18.95 -17.11 44.09
CA THR A 475 19.93 -18.13 43.69
C THR A 475 20.10 -18.33 42.17
N THR A 476 19.20 -17.78 41.35
CA THR A 476 19.18 -17.96 39.89
C THR A 476 20.46 -17.42 39.25
N ARG A 477 20.93 -18.09 38.20
CA ARG A 477 22.13 -17.70 37.43
C ARG A 477 21.88 -17.62 35.93
N SER A 478 21.03 -18.50 35.40
CA SER A 478 20.67 -18.52 33.99
C SER A 478 19.15 -18.54 33.82
N VAL A 479 18.64 -17.81 32.83
CA VAL A 479 17.22 -17.63 32.52
C VAL A 479 17.01 -17.81 31.01
N ALA A 480 15.95 -18.49 30.61
CA ALA A 480 15.60 -18.68 29.20
C ALA A 480 14.12 -18.33 28.92
N MET A 481 13.83 -17.68 27.80
CA MET A 481 12.45 -17.64 27.28
C MET A 481 11.99 -19.08 26.97
N GLN A 482 10.74 -19.43 27.32
CA GLN A 482 10.25 -20.78 27.03
C GLN A 482 9.91 -20.98 25.56
N TYR A 483 9.26 -19.97 24.97
CA TYR A 483 8.82 -19.92 23.58
C TYR A 483 9.89 -19.23 22.75
N ASN A 484 9.87 -19.46 21.45
CA ASN A 484 10.71 -18.73 20.50
C ASN A 484 10.22 -17.28 20.34
N ILE A 485 11.10 -16.44 19.80
CA ILE A 485 10.73 -15.16 19.21
C ILE A 485 10.24 -15.42 17.78
N ASN A 486 9.05 -14.92 17.50
CA ASN A 486 8.29 -15.04 16.26
C ASN A 486 8.27 -13.68 15.52
N TYR A 487 7.62 -13.60 14.36
CA TYR A 487 7.34 -12.33 13.68
C TYR A 487 6.08 -11.66 14.22
N GLY A 488 6.16 -10.35 14.51
CA GLY A 488 5.00 -9.50 14.81
C GLY A 488 4.21 -9.08 13.55
N THR A 489 4.70 -9.42 12.36
CA THR A 489 4.07 -9.12 11.06
C THR A 489 3.39 -10.34 10.45
N ALA A 490 2.35 -10.10 9.66
CA ALA A 490 1.80 -11.07 8.72
C ALA A 490 2.40 -10.85 7.31
N LEU A 491 2.34 -11.88 6.45
CA LEU A 491 2.94 -11.82 5.12
C LEU A 491 1.93 -12.22 4.02
N LEU A 492 1.65 -11.33 3.07
CA LEU A 492 0.89 -11.66 1.86
C LEU A 492 1.85 -12.18 0.78
N LYS A 493 1.82 -13.49 0.49
CA LYS A 493 2.30 -14.08 -0.77
C LYS A 493 1.28 -13.84 -1.88
N SER A 494 1.72 -13.38 -3.05
CA SER A 494 0.83 -13.17 -4.19
C SER A 494 1.50 -13.44 -5.54
N ASN A 495 0.86 -14.18 -6.43
CA ASN A 495 1.28 -14.28 -7.83
C ASN A 495 0.13 -13.98 -8.79
N VAL A 496 0.48 -13.65 -10.03
CA VAL A 496 -0.46 -13.30 -11.09
C VAL A 496 -0.19 -14.19 -12.29
N GLY A 497 -1.24 -14.64 -12.97
CA GLY A 497 -1.14 -15.31 -14.26
C GLY A 497 -2.46 -15.21 -15.02
N TYR A 498 -2.48 -15.63 -16.27
CA TYR A 498 -3.71 -15.71 -17.04
C TYR A 498 -4.40 -17.09 -16.83
N SER A 499 -5.73 -17.13 -16.88
CA SER A 499 -6.52 -18.36 -16.95
C SER A 499 -7.28 -18.53 -18.27
N ALA A 500 -7.19 -17.55 -19.18
CA ALA A 500 -7.69 -17.62 -20.54
C ALA A 500 -6.62 -17.12 -21.53
N ALA A 501 -6.58 -17.69 -22.75
CA ALA A 501 -5.65 -17.28 -23.82
C ALA A 501 -6.16 -16.07 -24.64
N VAL A 502 -7.44 -15.72 -24.49
CA VAL A 502 -8.09 -14.55 -25.05
C VAL A 502 -8.91 -13.89 -23.94
N LEU A 503 -8.88 -12.57 -23.89
CA LEU A 503 -9.62 -11.73 -22.96
C LEU A 503 -10.60 -10.86 -23.76
N GLN A 504 -11.78 -10.64 -23.22
CA GLN A 504 -12.82 -9.80 -23.79
C GLN A 504 -12.97 -8.52 -22.96
N ASP A 505 -13.06 -7.39 -23.65
CA ASP A 505 -13.32 -6.09 -23.03
C ASP A 505 -14.82 -5.87 -22.73
N ASN A 506 -15.18 -4.64 -22.37
CA ASN A 506 -16.53 -4.22 -21.99
C ASN A 506 -17.31 -3.45 -23.07
N ASN A 507 -16.83 -3.38 -24.33
CA ASN A 507 -17.38 -2.46 -25.34
C ASN A 507 -18.91 -2.56 -25.45
N HIS A 508 -19.43 -3.78 -25.56
CA HIS A 508 -20.87 -4.03 -25.72
C HIS A 508 -21.71 -3.40 -24.60
N ALA A 509 -21.37 -3.67 -23.35
CA ALA A 509 -22.13 -3.18 -22.20
C ALA A 509 -22.08 -1.64 -22.12
N ILE A 510 -20.93 -1.04 -22.44
CA ILE A 510 -20.75 0.41 -22.46
C ILE A 510 -21.58 1.07 -23.57
N GLN A 511 -21.58 0.54 -24.80
CA GLN A 511 -22.35 1.19 -25.88
C GLN A 511 -23.86 1.00 -25.70
N VAL A 512 -24.33 -0.16 -25.21
CA VAL A 512 -25.75 -0.36 -24.87
C VAL A 512 -26.20 0.56 -23.73
N ALA A 513 -25.35 0.82 -22.74
CA ALA A 513 -25.66 1.78 -21.67
C ALA A 513 -25.81 3.22 -22.18
N LYS A 514 -25.10 3.60 -23.25
CA LYS A 514 -25.23 4.92 -23.91
C LYS A 514 -26.40 4.97 -24.90
N ASN A 515 -26.65 3.88 -25.62
CA ASN A 515 -27.71 3.75 -26.61
C ASN A 515 -28.38 2.36 -26.52
N PRO A 516 -29.48 2.23 -25.75
CA PRO A 516 -30.18 0.96 -25.55
C PRO A 516 -30.83 0.35 -26.80
N ALA A 517 -30.72 0.98 -27.97
CA ALA A 517 -31.16 0.40 -29.25
C ALA A 517 -30.09 -0.48 -29.94
N LEU A 518 -28.85 -0.50 -29.44
CA LEU A 518 -27.75 -1.31 -29.98
C LEU A 518 -27.80 -2.76 -29.48
N SER A 519 -27.33 -3.69 -30.31
CA SER A 519 -27.22 -5.12 -30.01
C SER A 519 -25.76 -5.58 -29.86
N ALA A 520 -25.56 -6.80 -29.36
CA ALA A 520 -24.25 -7.44 -29.25
C ALA A 520 -23.57 -7.72 -30.61
N SER A 521 -24.33 -7.67 -31.71
CA SER A 521 -23.81 -7.76 -33.08
C SER A 521 -23.41 -6.41 -33.68
N ASP A 522 -23.95 -5.30 -33.17
CA ASP A 522 -23.60 -3.95 -33.65
C ASP A 522 -22.30 -3.46 -32.97
N GLU A 523 -22.20 -3.70 -31.66
CA GLU A 523 -21.06 -3.31 -30.82
C GLU A 523 -20.58 -4.53 -30.01
N PRO A 524 -19.78 -5.44 -30.60
CA PRO A 524 -19.20 -6.58 -29.90
C PRO A 524 -18.05 -6.17 -28.96
N ASN A 525 -17.75 -7.01 -27.97
CA ASN A 525 -16.55 -6.86 -27.15
C ASN A 525 -15.27 -7.11 -27.97
N ALA A 526 -14.24 -6.30 -27.75
CA ALA A 526 -12.95 -6.47 -28.41
C ALA A 526 -12.14 -7.61 -27.76
N GLU A 527 -11.48 -8.42 -28.58
CA GLU A 527 -10.63 -9.51 -28.12
C GLU A 527 -9.15 -9.14 -28.04
N ILE A 528 -8.53 -9.40 -26.88
CA ILE A 528 -7.10 -9.27 -26.61
C ILE A 528 -6.51 -10.68 -26.46
N THR A 529 -5.58 -11.03 -27.35
CA THR A 529 -4.81 -12.27 -27.24
C THR A 529 -3.74 -12.16 -26.15
N VAL A 530 -3.59 -13.20 -25.34
CA VAL A 530 -2.62 -13.24 -24.24
C VAL A 530 -1.24 -13.66 -24.73
N THR A 531 -0.24 -12.90 -24.29
CA THR A 531 1.20 -13.13 -24.45
C THR A 531 1.88 -12.81 -23.12
N ALA A 532 3.15 -13.22 -22.95
CA ALA A 532 3.91 -12.93 -21.73
C ALA A 532 4.20 -11.42 -21.50
N SER A 533 3.83 -10.58 -22.46
CA SER A 533 3.99 -9.12 -22.45
C SER A 533 2.67 -8.37 -22.65
N THR A 534 1.50 -9.04 -22.64
CA THR A 534 0.22 -8.38 -22.92
C THR A 534 -0.12 -7.32 -21.86
N PHE A 535 0.12 -7.60 -20.58
CA PHE A 535 0.12 -6.61 -19.51
C PHE A 535 1.37 -6.77 -18.66
N LYS A 536 1.79 -5.67 -18.02
CA LYS A 536 2.86 -5.68 -17.00
C LYS A 536 2.25 -5.37 -15.64
N LEU A 537 2.54 -6.18 -14.62
CA LEU A 537 2.29 -5.80 -13.23
C LEU A 537 3.20 -4.62 -12.86
N LYS A 538 2.68 -3.64 -12.11
CA LYS A 538 3.41 -2.44 -11.67
C LYS A 538 3.40 -2.25 -10.15
N GLY A 539 2.36 -2.76 -9.48
CA GLY A 539 2.25 -2.71 -8.03
C GLY A 539 1.01 -3.44 -7.50
N ILE A 540 0.95 -3.56 -6.18
CA ILE A 540 -0.08 -4.25 -5.42
C ILE A 540 -0.59 -3.30 -4.34
N LEU A 541 -1.91 -3.19 -4.21
CA LEU A 541 -2.57 -2.41 -3.16
C LEU A 541 -3.33 -3.36 -2.23
N VAL A 542 -3.02 -3.31 -0.94
CA VAL A 542 -3.73 -4.08 0.10
C VAL A 542 -4.70 -3.13 0.80
N GLY A 543 -5.99 -3.24 0.49
CA GLY A 543 -7.04 -2.47 1.16
C GLY A 543 -7.48 -3.08 2.49
N GLY A 544 -8.35 -2.37 3.20
CA GLY A 544 -8.94 -2.86 4.44
C GLY A 544 -7.98 -2.94 5.63
N VAL A 545 -6.85 -2.20 5.62
CA VAL A 545 -5.83 -2.30 6.67
C VAL A 545 -6.09 -1.33 7.83
N ALA A 546 -5.75 -1.75 9.05
CA ALA A 546 -5.51 -0.84 10.16
C ALA A 546 -4.13 -0.17 9.98
N THR A 547 -3.98 1.09 10.35
CA THR A 547 -2.68 1.78 10.28
C THR A 547 -1.81 1.45 11.49
N LYS A 548 -2.43 1.28 12.66
CA LYS A 548 -1.77 1.22 13.96
C LYS A 548 -2.17 -0.06 14.71
N VAL A 549 -1.16 -0.79 15.18
CA VAL A 549 -1.32 -1.99 16.01
C VAL A 549 -0.67 -1.78 17.37
N GLY A 550 -1.19 -2.43 18.41
CA GLY A 550 -0.68 -2.30 19.77
C GLY A 550 0.47 -3.25 20.11
N TRP A 551 0.77 -3.37 21.40
CA TRP A 551 1.83 -4.20 21.98
C TRP A 551 1.79 -5.68 21.56
N ASN A 552 0.63 -6.17 21.14
CA ASN A 552 0.34 -7.53 20.72
C ASN A 552 0.25 -7.67 19.18
N PHE A 553 0.68 -6.66 18.43
CA PHE A 553 0.56 -6.55 16.96
C PHE A 553 -0.86 -6.72 16.39
N LEU A 554 -1.90 -6.61 17.22
CA LEU A 554 -3.29 -6.53 16.77
C LEU A 554 -3.72 -5.06 16.57
N PRO A 555 -4.67 -4.78 15.66
CA PRO A 555 -5.26 -3.46 15.48
C PRO A 555 -5.74 -2.83 16.78
N VAL A 556 -5.37 -1.57 17.02
CA VAL A 556 -5.79 -0.85 18.24
C VAL A 556 -7.31 -0.63 18.26
N SER A 557 -7.90 -0.54 19.47
CA SER A 557 -9.33 -0.32 19.63
C SER A 557 -9.80 0.95 18.88
N GLY A 558 -10.91 0.84 18.15
CA GLY A 558 -11.40 1.91 17.27
C GLY A 558 -10.78 1.95 15.86
N SER A 559 -9.89 1.01 15.51
CA SER A 559 -9.33 0.88 14.14
C SER A 559 -10.43 0.83 13.07
N THR A 560 -10.31 1.69 12.05
CA THR A 560 -11.35 1.91 11.04
C THR A 560 -11.26 1.00 9.81
N PHE A 561 -10.13 0.27 9.64
CA PHE A 561 -9.86 -0.59 8.48
C PHE A 561 -10.13 0.08 7.12
N ALA A 562 -9.86 1.39 7.02
CA ALA A 562 -10.31 2.23 5.92
C ALA A 562 -9.18 2.77 5.03
N GLN A 563 -7.95 2.26 5.15
CA GLN A 563 -6.77 2.72 4.42
C GLN A 563 -6.19 1.59 3.54
N CYS A 564 -5.13 1.86 2.78
CA CYS A 564 -4.40 0.85 2.03
C CYS A 564 -2.88 0.93 2.19
N ILE A 565 -2.22 -0.22 2.04
CA ILE A 565 -0.80 -0.30 1.71
C ILE A 565 -0.67 -0.26 0.18
N TYR A 566 0.35 0.41 -0.36
CA TYR A 566 0.82 0.24 -1.74
C TYR A 566 2.24 -0.32 -1.75
N ASP A 567 2.43 -1.37 -2.53
CA ASP A 567 3.68 -2.07 -2.74
C ASP A 567 4.02 -2.09 -4.23
N LYS A 568 5.06 -1.35 -4.62
CA LYS A 568 5.62 -1.37 -5.97
C LYS A 568 6.93 -2.16 -6.09
N ALA A 569 7.36 -2.86 -5.04
CA ALA A 569 8.59 -3.66 -5.03
C ALA A 569 8.34 -5.10 -5.52
N ILE A 570 7.65 -5.21 -6.66
CA ILE A 570 7.27 -6.47 -7.31
C ILE A 570 8.50 -7.26 -7.80
N ALA A 571 8.37 -8.59 -7.88
CA ALA A 571 9.46 -9.49 -8.27
C ALA A 571 9.69 -9.57 -9.78
N SER A 572 8.65 -9.29 -10.58
CA SER A 572 8.64 -9.29 -12.04
C SER A 572 7.46 -8.44 -12.51
N ASP A 573 7.67 -7.61 -13.52
CA ASP A 573 6.57 -6.91 -14.20
C ASP A 573 5.90 -7.81 -15.25
N ALA A 574 6.66 -8.69 -15.91
CA ALA A 574 6.13 -9.68 -16.85
C ALA A 574 5.21 -10.72 -16.18
N ILE A 575 4.07 -11.00 -16.82
CA ILE A 575 3.05 -11.98 -16.41
C ILE A 575 3.07 -13.13 -17.43
N PRO A 576 3.32 -14.40 -17.06
CA PRO A 576 3.45 -15.46 -18.04
C PRO A 576 2.10 -15.83 -18.67
N ALA A 577 2.11 -16.06 -19.98
CA ALA A 577 0.91 -16.39 -20.77
C ALA A 577 0.17 -17.66 -20.31
N SER A 578 0.81 -18.52 -19.52
CA SER A 578 0.21 -19.66 -18.84
C SER A 578 0.91 -19.92 -17.50
N GLY A 579 0.20 -20.54 -16.55
CA GLY A 579 0.75 -20.91 -15.24
C GLY A 579 0.64 -19.80 -14.18
N GLN A 580 1.72 -19.62 -13.41
CA GLN A 580 1.86 -18.61 -12.34
C GLN A 580 3.11 -17.77 -12.63
N GLY A 581 3.01 -16.45 -12.48
CA GLY A 581 4.14 -15.53 -12.54
C GLY A 581 5.04 -15.64 -11.31
N ALA A 582 6.07 -14.78 -11.26
CA ALA A 582 6.85 -14.63 -10.05
C ALA A 582 5.93 -14.29 -8.87
N ASP A 583 6.15 -14.94 -7.73
CA ASP A 583 5.51 -14.53 -6.49
C ASP A 583 6.03 -13.15 -6.04
N ASN A 584 5.17 -12.36 -5.40
CA ASN A 584 5.31 -10.99 -4.88
C ASN A 584 4.90 -10.99 -3.40
N TYR A 585 5.55 -10.19 -2.54
CA TYR A 585 5.32 -10.28 -1.09
C TYR A 585 5.23 -8.94 -0.41
N THR A 586 4.10 -8.72 0.24
CA THR A 586 3.82 -7.50 0.98
C THR A 586 3.72 -7.84 2.46
N LEU A 587 4.55 -7.21 3.28
CA LEU A 587 4.45 -7.28 4.75
C LEU A 587 3.27 -6.42 5.21
N VAL A 588 2.42 -7.00 6.05
CA VAL A 588 1.15 -6.40 6.50
C VAL A 588 0.93 -6.65 7.99
N TRP A 589 0.02 -5.89 8.59
CA TRP A 589 -0.44 -6.16 9.96
C TRP A 589 -1.47 -7.30 10.00
N ASP A 590 -1.61 -7.88 11.20
CA ASP A 590 -2.74 -8.74 11.54
C ASP A 590 -4.07 -7.99 11.33
N ASN A 591 -5.08 -8.63 10.72
CA ASN A 591 -6.35 -7.98 10.40
C ASN A 591 -7.52 -8.36 11.35
N TRP A 592 -7.21 -8.80 12.57
CA TRP A 592 -8.20 -9.05 13.63
C TRP A 592 -9.09 -7.84 13.91
N ASN A 593 -10.40 -8.02 13.75
CA ASN A 593 -11.40 -7.06 14.15
C ASN A 593 -12.12 -7.55 15.42
N GLU A 594 -11.78 -6.94 16.57
CA GLU A 594 -12.33 -7.28 17.88
C GLU A 594 -13.86 -7.16 17.93
N ALA A 595 -14.45 -6.20 17.21
CA ALA A 595 -15.91 -6.03 17.11
C ALA A 595 -16.61 -7.19 16.35
N LYS A 596 -15.85 -8.15 15.81
CA LYS A 596 -16.31 -9.35 15.10
C LYS A 596 -15.85 -10.66 15.77
N ARG A 597 -15.42 -10.62 17.04
CA ARG A 597 -15.10 -11.84 17.82
C ARG A 597 -16.25 -12.86 17.74
N GLY A 598 -15.93 -14.11 17.39
CA GLY A 598 -16.88 -15.20 17.16
C GLY A 598 -17.60 -15.19 15.81
N GLN A 599 -17.32 -14.22 14.94
CA GLN A 599 -18.03 -13.99 13.67
C GLN A 599 -17.10 -14.09 12.45
N LYS A 600 -17.64 -13.86 11.25
CA LYS A 600 -16.83 -13.71 10.04
C LYS A 600 -16.01 -12.41 10.13
N GLN A 601 -14.68 -12.55 10.17
CA GLN A 601 -13.72 -11.47 10.16
C GLN A 601 -13.75 -10.64 8.86
N ASN A 602 -13.02 -9.53 8.79
CA ASN A 602 -13.09 -8.61 7.65
C ASN A 602 -12.62 -9.27 6.33
N ASP A 603 -13.41 -9.08 5.27
CA ASP A 603 -12.97 -9.31 3.89
C ASP A 603 -11.85 -8.31 3.54
N VAL A 604 -10.83 -8.76 2.83
CA VAL A 604 -9.73 -7.91 2.34
C VAL A 604 -9.83 -7.80 0.82
N TYR A 605 -9.69 -6.58 0.31
CA TYR A 605 -9.71 -6.29 -1.12
C TYR A 605 -8.27 -5.99 -1.56
N ILE A 606 -7.76 -6.78 -2.49
CA ILE A 606 -6.44 -6.60 -3.11
C ILE A 606 -6.66 -6.01 -4.50
N CYS A 607 -5.96 -4.93 -4.83
CA CYS A 607 -6.01 -4.35 -6.15
C CYS A 607 -4.63 -4.42 -6.80
N LEU A 608 -4.58 -4.88 -8.05
CA LEU A 608 -3.35 -5.01 -8.82
C LEU A 608 -3.29 -3.88 -9.84
N GLU A 609 -2.18 -3.14 -9.82
CA GLU A 609 -1.86 -2.07 -10.77
C GLU A 609 -1.13 -2.66 -11.97
N PHE A 610 -1.66 -2.44 -13.17
CA PHE A 610 -1.14 -2.96 -14.43
C PHE A 610 -0.87 -1.84 -15.44
N GLU A 611 0.10 -2.06 -16.31
CA GLU A 611 0.32 -1.29 -17.53
C GLU A 611 -0.24 -2.09 -18.72
N ASN A 612 -1.13 -1.48 -19.50
CA ASN A 612 -1.61 -2.05 -20.75
C ASN A 612 -0.48 -2.04 -21.78
N ASN A 613 0.03 -3.21 -22.17
CA ASN A 613 1.10 -3.38 -23.15
C ASN A 613 0.63 -4.33 -24.28
N SER A 614 -0.69 -4.38 -24.52
CA SER A 614 -1.33 -5.33 -25.44
C SER A 614 -1.23 -4.93 -26.91
N GLY A 615 -0.80 -3.69 -27.19
CA GLY A 615 -0.85 -3.08 -28.53
C GLY A 615 -2.25 -2.60 -28.92
N LYS A 616 -3.24 -2.66 -28.03
CA LYS A 616 -4.62 -2.21 -28.25
C LYS A 616 -5.14 -1.39 -27.07
N ASP A 617 -6.08 -0.51 -27.38
CA ASP A 617 -6.99 0.07 -26.39
C ASP A 617 -8.13 -0.93 -26.10
N PHE A 618 -8.72 -0.86 -24.91
CA PHE A 618 -9.88 -1.70 -24.54
C PHE A 618 -10.81 -1.00 -23.55
N TRP A 619 -12.10 -1.36 -23.54
CA TRP A 619 -13.06 -0.87 -22.57
C TRP A 619 -12.98 -1.64 -21.24
N GLY A 620 -12.72 -0.90 -20.17
CA GLY A 620 -12.91 -1.35 -18.79
C GLY A 620 -14.33 -1.10 -18.29
N GLN A 621 -14.51 -1.08 -16.97
CA GLN A 621 -15.82 -1.01 -16.33
C GLN A 621 -16.63 0.25 -16.68
N HIS A 622 -15.95 1.40 -16.80
CA HIS A 622 -16.58 2.69 -17.15
C HIS A 622 -15.82 3.47 -18.25
N ASN A 623 -14.59 3.06 -18.62
CA ASN A 623 -13.62 3.89 -19.36
C ASN A 623 -12.79 3.08 -20.35
N ILE A 624 -12.29 3.74 -21.41
CA ILE A 624 -11.23 3.18 -22.26
C ILE A 624 -9.90 3.17 -21.50
N ILE A 625 -9.26 2.01 -21.45
CA ILE A 625 -7.89 1.80 -20.99
C ILE A 625 -6.99 1.75 -22.23
N ARG A 626 -6.28 2.86 -22.47
CA ARG A 626 -5.37 3.04 -23.61
C ARG A 626 -4.17 2.09 -23.54
N ASN A 627 -3.59 1.76 -24.69
CA ASN A 627 -2.27 1.13 -24.76
C ASN A 627 -1.22 2.07 -24.12
N GLY A 628 -0.28 1.49 -23.36
CA GLY A 628 0.62 2.21 -22.44
C GLY A 628 -0.06 2.80 -21.19
N GLY A 629 -1.39 2.75 -21.08
CA GLY A 629 -2.15 3.25 -19.94
C GLY A 629 -1.99 2.38 -18.69
N ILE A 630 -2.11 3.00 -17.51
CA ILE A 630 -2.22 2.28 -16.24
C ILE A 630 -3.68 1.95 -15.96
N PHE A 631 -3.95 0.74 -15.47
CA PHE A 631 -5.27 0.29 -15.05
C PHE A 631 -5.20 -0.62 -13.82
N TYR A 632 -6.37 -0.91 -13.24
CA TYR A 632 -6.52 -1.58 -11.96
C TYR A 632 -7.58 -2.67 -12.05
N ILE A 633 -7.32 -3.86 -11.49
CA ILE A 633 -8.37 -4.88 -11.26
C ILE A 633 -8.32 -5.33 -9.80
N ILE A 634 -9.48 -5.61 -9.21
CA ILE A 634 -9.65 -6.04 -7.82
C ILE A 634 -9.78 -7.57 -7.75
N GLY A 635 -9.19 -8.18 -6.72
CA GLY A 635 -9.50 -9.52 -6.23
C GLY A 635 -9.91 -9.47 -4.76
N LYS A 636 -10.85 -10.32 -4.36
CA LYS A 636 -11.38 -10.39 -2.99
C LYS A 636 -10.80 -11.59 -2.24
N LEU A 637 -10.29 -11.35 -1.03
CA LEU A 637 -9.87 -12.37 -0.08
C LEU A 637 -10.93 -12.46 1.04
N ASP A 638 -11.78 -13.48 0.97
CA ASP A 638 -12.83 -13.76 1.94
C ASP A 638 -12.38 -14.87 2.91
N PRO A 639 -12.26 -14.61 4.22
CA PRO A 639 -11.73 -15.60 5.15
C PRO A 639 -12.59 -16.87 5.26
N ASP A 640 -13.89 -16.80 5.01
CA ASP A 640 -14.82 -17.93 5.06
C ASP A 640 -14.99 -18.66 3.72
N ALA A 641 -14.42 -18.16 2.61
CA ALA A 641 -14.65 -18.75 1.30
C ALA A 641 -14.14 -20.20 1.20
N GLY A 642 -15.10 -21.13 1.03
CA GLY A 642 -14.86 -22.58 0.99
C GLY A 642 -14.72 -23.25 2.36
N ARG A 643 -15.11 -22.59 3.46
CA ARG A 643 -14.89 -23.05 4.85
C ARG A 643 -16.18 -23.02 5.68
N SER A 644 -16.20 -23.77 6.77
CA SER A 644 -17.29 -23.88 7.75
C SER A 644 -17.64 -22.53 8.35
N THR A 645 -18.92 -22.17 8.38
CA THR A 645 -19.40 -20.93 9.01
C THR A 645 -19.54 -21.03 10.54
N THR A 646 -19.29 -22.20 11.12
CA THR A 646 -19.41 -22.47 12.57
C THR A 646 -18.08 -22.76 13.24
N ASP A 647 -17.22 -23.59 12.62
CA ASP A 647 -15.82 -23.70 13.05
C ASP A 647 -15.03 -22.52 12.50
N ARG A 648 -14.52 -21.67 13.40
CA ARG A 648 -13.74 -20.48 13.08
C ARG A 648 -12.24 -20.75 13.00
N SER A 649 -11.76 -21.94 13.36
CA SER A 649 -10.35 -22.33 13.30
C SER A 649 -9.95 -22.95 11.96
N GLU A 650 -10.88 -23.60 11.27
CA GLU A 650 -10.67 -24.32 10.01
C GLU A 650 -9.99 -23.45 8.93
N GLY A 651 -9.03 -24.05 8.22
CA GLY A 651 -8.28 -23.42 7.12
C GLY A 651 -6.96 -22.77 7.54
N VAL A 652 -6.67 -22.71 8.84
CA VAL A 652 -5.39 -22.25 9.41
C VAL A 652 -4.74 -23.38 10.20
N THR A 653 -3.45 -23.63 10.01
CA THR A 653 -2.68 -24.58 10.85
C THR A 653 -2.17 -23.85 12.09
N TRP A 654 -2.95 -23.87 13.17
CA TRP A 654 -2.59 -23.20 14.41
C TRP A 654 -1.45 -23.93 15.15
N PRO A 655 -0.52 -23.22 15.82
CA PRO A 655 0.50 -23.84 16.65
C PRO A 655 -0.12 -24.64 17.81
N THR A 656 0.67 -25.59 18.32
CA THR A 656 0.30 -26.39 19.49
C THR A 656 0.31 -25.52 20.74
N ASP A 657 -0.80 -25.52 21.49
CA ASP A 657 -0.96 -24.69 22.67
C ASP A 657 0.08 -25.07 23.74
N GLY A 658 0.85 -24.08 24.21
CA GLY A 658 1.94 -24.28 25.18
C GLY A 658 3.35 -24.44 24.58
N LEU A 659 3.51 -24.39 23.25
CA LEU A 659 4.80 -24.12 22.59
C LEU A 659 4.94 -22.65 22.17
N GLN A 660 3.82 -22.02 21.84
CA GLN A 660 3.68 -20.60 21.54
C GLN A 660 2.29 -20.15 22.02
N CYS A 661 2.08 -18.84 22.20
CA CYS A 661 0.75 -18.26 22.32
C CYS A 661 0.69 -16.99 21.47
N LEU A 662 -0.27 -16.96 20.54
CA LEU A 662 -0.44 -15.86 19.59
C LEU A 662 -1.74 -15.11 19.91
N PRO A 663 -1.73 -13.76 19.87
CA PRO A 663 -2.93 -12.97 20.06
C PRO A 663 -3.92 -13.12 18.89
N PRO A 664 -5.23 -12.87 19.09
CA PRO A 664 -5.90 -12.56 20.36
C PRO A 664 -5.97 -13.76 21.31
N HIS A 665 -6.08 -13.50 22.61
CA HIS A 665 -6.22 -14.52 23.63
C HIS A 665 -7.69 -14.68 24.09
N LYS A 666 -7.98 -15.81 24.73
CA LYS A 666 -9.18 -16.06 25.53
C LYS A 666 -8.95 -15.65 26.99
N THR A 667 -10.01 -15.72 27.81
CA THR A 667 -9.96 -15.47 29.27
C THR A 667 -9.10 -16.49 30.05
N ASP A 668 -8.78 -17.65 29.46
CA ASP A 668 -7.86 -18.65 30.02
C ASP A 668 -6.39 -18.44 29.56
N GLY A 669 -6.12 -17.32 28.88
CA GLY A 669 -4.84 -16.98 28.27
C GLY A 669 -4.56 -17.69 26.93
N THR A 670 -5.25 -18.77 26.58
CA THR A 670 -4.92 -19.52 25.35
C THR A 670 -5.28 -18.75 24.07
N THR A 671 -4.54 -19.01 22.98
CA THR A 671 -4.79 -18.51 21.63
C THR A 671 -6.27 -18.67 21.25
N LEU A 672 -6.92 -17.58 20.86
CA LEU A 672 -8.24 -17.60 20.24
C LEU A 672 -8.08 -17.92 18.75
N LYS A 673 -8.36 -19.18 18.40
CA LYS A 673 -8.17 -19.76 17.07
C LYS A 673 -9.31 -19.37 16.12
N GLU A 674 -9.39 -18.07 15.81
CA GLU A 674 -10.31 -17.48 14.82
C GLU A 674 -9.54 -17.00 13.59
N ARG A 675 -9.87 -17.59 12.43
CA ARG A 675 -9.27 -17.28 11.14
C ARG A 675 -9.63 -15.87 10.67
N ARG A 676 -8.72 -15.33 9.87
CA ARG A 676 -8.74 -14.00 9.29
C ARG A 676 -7.75 -13.97 8.13
N VAL A 677 -7.78 -12.94 7.29
CA VAL A 677 -6.97 -12.93 6.06
C VAL A 677 -5.49 -12.77 6.39
N PHE A 678 -5.12 -12.03 7.44
CA PHE A 678 -3.74 -11.83 7.88
C PHE A 678 -3.61 -12.08 9.38
N ILE A 679 -2.72 -12.99 9.76
CA ILE A 679 -2.40 -13.37 11.14
C ILE A 679 -0.90 -13.14 11.35
N GLN A 680 -0.49 -12.50 12.45
CA GLN A 680 0.94 -12.31 12.74
C GLN A 680 1.69 -13.66 12.79
N ASP A 681 2.93 -13.70 12.30
CA ASP A 681 3.76 -14.90 12.12
C ASP A 681 3.33 -15.88 11.00
N PHE A 682 2.16 -15.67 10.37
CA PHE A 682 1.68 -16.49 9.26
C PHE A 682 1.90 -15.84 7.89
N MET A 683 1.98 -16.71 6.87
CA MET A 683 1.93 -16.30 5.47
C MET A 683 0.59 -16.70 4.83
N THR A 684 -0.06 -15.73 4.22
CA THR A 684 -1.31 -15.86 3.46
C THR A 684 -0.98 -15.86 1.98
N THR A 685 -1.53 -16.78 1.19
CA THR A 685 -1.16 -16.95 -0.23
C THR A 685 -2.33 -16.66 -1.17
N ALA A 686 -2.12 -15.81 -2.18
CA ALA A 686 -3.15 -15.42 -3.16
C ALA A 686 -2.65 -15.57 -4.61
N ASN A 687 -3.22 -16.53 -5.33
CA ASN A 687 -2.89 -16.83 -6.73
C ASN A 687 -3.95 -16.19 -7.63
N PHE A 688 -3.69 -14.96 -8.06
CA PHE A 688 -4.59 -14.17 -8.88
C PHE A 688 -4.61 -14.65 -10.34
N LYS A 689 -5.79 -14.64 -10.96
CA LYS A 689 -5.99 -15.02 -12.35
C LYS A 689 -6.73 -13.95 -13.13
N ILE A 690 -6.15 -13.56 -14.27
CA ILE A 690 -6.82 -12.77 -15.30
C ILE A 690 -7.57 -13.76 -16.21
N GLY A 691 -8.89 -13.82 -16.03
CA GLY A 691 -9.79 -14.67 -16.80
C GLY A 691 -10.44 -13.94 -17.97
N ALA A 692 -11.19 -14.68 -18.80
CA ALA A 692 -11.70 -14.20 -20.08
C ALA A 692 -12.49 -12.88 -20.01
N THR A 693 -13.21 -12.61 -18.91
CA THR A 693 -13.99 -11.37 -18.70
C THR A 693 -13.34 -10.37 -17.75
N SER A 694 -12.15 -10.64 -17.19
CA SER A 694 -11.54 -9.81 -16.13
C SER A 694 -11.29 -8.34 -16.52
N LEU A 695 -11.23 -8.03 -17.82
CA LEU A 695 -11.08 -6.66 -18.31
C LEU A 695 -12.37 -5.84 -18.16
N GLN A 696 -13.54 -6.49 -18.10
CA GLN A 696 -14.83 -5.81 -17.95
C GLN A 696 -14.97 -5.09 -16.61
N SER A 697 -14.20 -5.51 -15.60
CA SER A 697 -14.13 -4.90 -14.27
C SER A 697 -12.80 -4.16 -14.04
N ALA A 698 -12.12 -3.76 -15.12
CA ALA A 698 -10.89 -2.97 -15.04
C ALA A 698 -11.19 -1.47 -14.90
N TYR A 699 -10.49 -0.79 -14.00
CA TYR A 699 -10.65 0.63 -13.71
C TYR A 699 -9.46 1.43 -14.25
N SER A 700 -9.73 2.64 -14.76
CA SER A 700 -8.72 3.62 -15.18
C SER A 700 -8.04 4.34 -14.01
N THR A 701 -8.59 4.21 -12.79
CA THR A 701 -8.08 4.80 -11.54
C THR A 701 -8.17 3.76 -10.43
N VAL A 702 -7.57 4.00 -9.26
CA VAL A 702 -7.71 3.04 -8.14
C VAL A 702 -9.22 2.99 -7.74
N PRO A 703 -9.80 1.80 -7.48
CA PRO A 703 -11.19 1.64 -7.04
C PRO A 703 -11.32 1.46 -5.52
N ASP A 704 -12.54 1.52 -4.96
CA ASP A 704 -12.73 1.41 -3.50
C ASP A 704 -12.27 0.07 -2.92
N LEU A 705 -11.33 0.11 -1.97
CA LEU A 705 -10.74 -1.06 -1.33
C LEU A 705 -11.15 -1.24 0.14
N ARG A 706 -12.19 -0.54 0.61
CA ARG A 706 -12.74 -0.74 1.96
C ARG A 706 -13.42 -2.11 2.10
N SER A 707 -13.31 -2.72 3.28
CA SER A 707 -13.97 -3.98 3.63
C SER A 707 -15.51 -3.90 3.78
N THR A 708 -16.18 -2.96 3.11
CA THR A 708 -17.57 -2.56 3.41
C THR A 708 -18.53 -2.54 2.22
N GLN A 709 -18.09 -2.70 0.97
CA GLN A 709 -18.99 -2.62 -0.19
C GLN A 709 -18.72 -3.68 -1.28
N ILE A 710 -19.83 -4.33 -1.71
CA ILE A 710 -20.01 -5.15 -2.92
C ILE A 710 -19.21 -6.48 -2.96
N SER A 711 -19.74 -7.47 -3.69
CA SER A 711 -19.53 -8.90 -3.41
C SER A 711 -19.58 -9.82 -4.64
N LEU A 712 -18.55 -10.68 -4.77
CA LEU A 712 -18.47 -12.01 -5.42
C LEU A 712 -17.09 -12.63 -5.05
N GLY A 713 -16.72 -13.87 -5.44
CA GLY A 713 -15.36 -14.43 -5.20
C GLY A 713 -15.19 -15.96 -5.06
N LEU A 714 -13.96 -16.43 -4.73
CA LEU A 714 -13.65 -17.78 -4.16
C LEU A 714 -12.24 -17.89 -3.46
N SER A 715 -11.55 -19.06 -3.46
CA SER A 715 -10.53 -19.48 -2.46
C SER A 715 -9.69 -20.73 -2.89
N VAL A 716 -8.77 -21.25 -2.03
CA VAL A 716 -8.12 -22.61 -1.94
C VAL A 716 -6.56 -22.65 -1.80
N ASP A 717 -6.05 -23.37 -0.78
CA ASP A 717 -4.78 -24.16 -0.57
C ASP A 717 -3.45 -23.87 -1.35
N LEU A 718 -2.21 -23.88 -0.85
CA LEU A 718 -1.48 -23.97 0.46
C LEU A 718 -0.06 -23.31 0.24
N LYS A 719 0.95 -23.19 1.14
CA LYS A 719 1.11 -23.59 2.56
C LYS A 719 1.83 -22.54 3.47
N TRP A 720 3.17 -22.56 3.56
CA TRP A 720 3.99 -22.04 4.70
C TRP A 720 3.63 -22.69 6.06
N GLU A 721 3.93 -22.09 7.21
CA GLU A 721 3.04 -22.28 8.37
C GLU A 721 1.72 -21.57 8.08
N THR A 722 0.62 -22.31 8.23
CA THR A 722 -0.42 -22.23 7.20
C THR A 722 -1.47 -21.20 7.51
N GLY A 723 -1.31 -19.99 6.96
CA GLY A 723 -2.37 -19.01 6.87
C GLY A 723 -3.42 -19.42 5.84
N LEU A 724 -4.42 -18.56 5.62
CA LEU A 724 -5.41 -18.80 4.57
C LEU A 724 -4.75 -18.75 3.19
N VAL A 725 -5.16 -19.65 2.30
CA VAL A 725 -4.69 -19.67 0.91
C VAL A 725 -5.85 -19.65 -0.08
N PHE A 726 -5.61 -18.95 -1.19
CA PHE A 726 -6.56 -18.60 -2.22
C PHE A 726 -5.97 -18.95 -3.60
N ASN A 727 -6.56 -19.93 -4.28
CA ASN A 727 -6.19 -20.36 -5.62
C ASN A 727 -7.20 -19.81 -6.63
N ASN A 728 -6.68 -19.44 -7.80
CA ASN A 728 -7.51 -18.97 -8.91
C ASN A 728 -8.48 -17.85 -8.49
N VAL A 729 -7.98 -16.86 -7.74
CA VAL A 729 -8.73 -15.65 -7.43
C VAL A 729 -8.92 -14.90 -8.75
N VAL A 730 -10.06 -15.12 -9.40
CA VAL A 730 -10.37 -14.47 -10.67
C VAL A 730 -10.58 -12.98 -10.39
N LEU A 731 -9.76 -12.16 -11.02
CA LEU A 731 -9.81 -10.72 -10.87
C LEU A 731 -11.07 -10.18 -11.56
N GLY A 732 -11.79 -9.29 -10.89
CA GLY A 732 -12.93 -8.60 -11.48
C GLY A 732 -14.21 -9.42 -11.65
N GLN A 733 -14.46 -10.41 -10.77
CA GLN A 733 -15.75 -11.08 -10.62
C GLN A 733 -16.57 -10.51 -9.46
#